data_AF-A0A3M6USN5-F1
#
_entry.id   AF-A0A3M6USN5-F1
#
_cell.length_a   1.000
_cell.length_b   1.000
_cell.length_c   1.000
_cell.angle_alpha   90.00
_cell.angle_beta   90.00
_cell.angle_gamma   90.00
#
_symmetry.space_group_name_H-M   'P 1'
#
loop_
_entity.id
_entity.type
_entity.pdbx_description
1 polymer ?
#
loop_
_entity_poly.entity_id
_entity_poly.type
_entity_poly.pdbx_seq_one_letter_code
_entity_poly.pdbx_strand_id
1 'polypeptide(L)'
;MDEEERREKLDIYYQRVTRQILQYQSASIGLLPMHTANVHNEESHVRDNIYCAMGVWALALAYRHMDDSKGRAYELQQAAVKCMRGILFCYMRQADKVEQFKKNQSAQNSLHVKFNVNTGDTIASDSEWAHLQMDAVSLYLLTLVQMTASGLQIIYTSDEVNFVQNLVYYIERAYRTPDYGMWERGSKENIGHKELNASSIGMAKAALEAINGFNIYGMQGTSSSVIYVDPDAHNRNYTIMNSMLPVASSSKVTDASMLTITGFPAFAVGDDSLRNLTKEMVLESLEGNYGLKRFLRDGYKTVMEDKNRRYYEQRELQIFDGIESEWPIFFIYLALDALFKNEKETAEKYIRKLQDELLITTDTDEFIPHCYYVPKMYLEEERKKPHSKVRLPSHNDGDLFLWGQSLLIILNLLSKTGSVVADSDLVVQVSLIAESRNLQASLATFGIETQTPQQIEPIQIWPPSELVKAYKRLGVNRKLGLTGRPTRPIGSLGTSKIYRIMGKTVVTYPKLLDETDFYMALDMSLLIDEIKTNLALVRNNWNMKGRPTLCLLLREKNLRGKQFQETLELLASFKRGYCGGVKIKLGRLQTMVSTAAIDHLDFLQAESDVNSELDDTDGGLDQARVKEKESVDSNPPTPGSSEGHRLSHTVRMSRSMTVSVEDEDHQVDEADGNSRDLVTKSRESLLAELQDKPSVDRQMMILQELVKREGEDFQTPDGSLKDMVDLLYQKAAYDRKWSAVRRGAGVLKKLVDSLAPGITTILVSGKVVTIGVFGHEEKVIYEPLTPAAIQKILYSFCSPHDVREAVLQQEMVLYLAAFVATMPNVFEGMLKIRIGWIIEAMKQRLASRGLGSLYAKSPSDVKELLKIVLTSKGKLHGQDIAPRTPLQNRQLDGAVHRVPPGFYDKVWSVLFKAPEGIKVSNHTLLQLPTISDMTKRERNFQLKVEELLSDISNPEYRQTVVELLVVLATILERNPEVELSQCINLDELVNEALELFASELGSENDQKTRDQFYNTPRDGQGGTTTYLTRAVVNKLLKGNACVSSNCYVS
;
A
#
# COMPACT_ATOMS: atom_id res chain seq x y z
N MET A 1 9.88 46.32 17.60
CA MET A 1 9.92 45.56 18.85
C MET A 1 11.38 45.51 19.26
N ASP A 2 11.67 46.24 20.32
CA ASP A 2 12.98 46.34 20.96
C ASP A 2 13.37 44.97 21.57
N GLU A 3 14.66 44.74 21.80
CA GLU A 3 15.17 43.47 22.34
C GLU A 3 14.67 43.22 23.78
N GLU A 4 14.53 44.28 24.56
CA GLU A 4 13.97 44.26 25.92
C GLU A 4 12.47 43.89 25.91
N GLU A 5 11.69 44.48 25.00
CA GLU A 5 10.26 44.17 24.82
C GLU A 5 10.01 42.71 24.40
N ARG A 6 10.90 42.14 23.57
CA ARG A 6 10.83 40.70 23.23
C ARG A 6 11.12 39.83 24.44
N ARG A 7 12.05 40.24 25.30
CA ARG A 7 12.48 39.47 26.47
C ARG A 7 11.37 39.42 27.51
N GLU A 8 10.70 40.54 27.77
CA GLU A 8 9.51 40.59 28.63
C GLU A 8 8.39 39.67 28.12
N LYS A 9 8.16 39.64 26.79
CA LYS A 9 7.17 38.72 26.20
C LYS A 9 7.55 37.26 26.38
N LEU A 10 8.81 36.88 26.14
CA LEU A 10 9.27 35.51 26.39
C LEU A 10 9.14 35.14 27.88
N ASP A 11 9.36 36.08 28.79
CA ASP A 11 9.21 35.88 30.24
C ASP A 11 7.75 35.59 30.64
N ILE A 12 6.78 36.20 29.97
CA ILE A 12 5.36 35.86 30.12
C ILE A 12 5.11 34.42 29.66
N TYR A 13 5.63 34.02 28.49
CA TYR A 13 5.50 32.64 28.01
C TYR A 13 6.22 31.63 28.91
N TYR A 14 7.35 32.00 29.51
CA TYR A 14 8.07 31.18 30.48
C TYR A 14 7.23 30.92 31.72
N GLN A 15 6.65 31.96 32.30
CA GLN A 15 5.74 31.82 33.44
C GLN A 15 4.52 30.98 33.07
N ARG A 16 4.00 31.13 31.84
CA ARG A 16 2.87 30.35 31.33
C ARG A 16 3.23 28.87 31.16
N VAL A 17 4.34 28.53 30.47
CA VAL A 17 4.81 27.15 30.30
C VAL A 17 5.10 26.50 31.65
N THR A 18 5.71 27.24 32.58
CA THR A 18 6.00 26.72 33.92
C THR A 18 4.72 26.37 34.68
N ARG A 19 3.74 27.28 34.69
CA ARG A 19 2.46 27.09 35.40
C ARG A 19 1.51 26.14 34.69
N GLN A 20 1.47 26.09 33.37
CA GLN A 20 0.45 25.29 32.66
C GLN A 20 0.94 23.91 32.22
N ILE A 21 2.25 23.71 32.07
CA ILE A 21 2.84 22.45 31.56
C ILE A 21 3.81 21.85 32.58
N LEU A 22 4.90 22.56 32.91
CA LEU A 22 6.01 21.97 33.66
C LEU A 22 5.69 21.66 35.13
N GLN A 23 4.74 22.37 35.75
CA GLN A 23 4.32 22.05 37.12
C GLN A 23 3.76 20.62 37.26
N TYR A 24 3.30 20.02 36.16
CA TYR A 24 2.76 18.66 36.13
C TYR A 24 3.79 17.62 35.66
N GLN A 25 4.99 18.04 35.26
CA GLN A 25 6.01 17.11 34.78
C GLN A 25 6.56 16.28 35.94
N SER A 26 6.55 14.95 35.78
CA SER A 26 7.08 14.03 36.78
C SER A 26 8.55 14.27 37.07
N ALA A 27 8.89 14.35 38.36
CA ALA A 27 10.25 14.50 38.81
C ALA A 27 11.11 13.23 38.58
N SER A 28 10.51 12.05 38.46
CA SER A 28 11.24 10.80 38.21
C SER A 28 11.49 10.58 36.71
N ILE A 29 10.43 10.28 35.96
CA ILE A 29 10.53 9.85 34.56
C ILE A 29 10.47 11.02 33.58
N GLY A 30 9.83 12.14 33.97
CA GLY A 30 9.66 13.31 33.09
C GLY A 30 8.39 13.31 32.24
N LEU A 31 7.50 12.31 32.42
CA LEU A 31 6.20 12.27 31.76
C LEU A 31 5.22 13.28 32.38
N LEU A 32 4.21 13.67 31.62
CA LEU A 32 3.10 14.52 31.99
C LEU A 32 1.78 13.71 31.98
N PRO A 33 0.86 14.02 32.91
CA PRO A 33 -0.43 13.33 33.01
C PRO A 33 -1.39 13.76 31.89
N MET A 34 -2.36 12.89 31.56
CA MET A 34 -3.47 13.24 30.67
C MET A 34 -4.49 14.18 31.33
N HIS A 35 -4.63 14.07 32.67
CA HIS A 35 -5.57 14.87 33.46
C HIS A 35 -4.84 15.56 34.60
N THR A 36 -4.95 16.87 34.64
CA THR A 36 -4.25 17.76 35.57
C THR A 36 -5.07 18.08 36.83
N ALA A 37 -6.39 17.89 36.80
CA ALA A 37 -7.27 18.18 37.93
C ALA A 37 -7.26 17.11 39.05
N ASN A 38 -6.89 15.87 38.73
CA ASN A 38 -6.92 14.76 39.69
C ASN A 38 -5.49 14.40 40.14
N VAL A 39 -5.17 14.72 41.39
CA VAL A 39 -3.85 14.46 42.01
C VAL A 39 -3.51 12.97 42.10
N HIS A 40 -4.50 12.08 42.02
CA HIS A 40 -4.30 10.63 42.00
C HIS A 40 -4.24 10.03 40.58
N ASN A 41 -4.41 10.84 39.53
CA ASN A 41 -4.36 10.35 38.17
C ASN A 41 -2.90 10.25 37.70
N GLU A 42 -2.40 9.02 37.66
CA GLU A 42 -1.04 8.71 37.22
C GLU A 42 -1.00 8.30 35.74
N GLU A 43 -2.05 8.53 34.94
CA GLU A 43 -2.07 8.16 33.53
C GLU A 43 -1.38 9.20 32.64
N SER A 44 -0.40 8.75 31.85
CA SER A 44 0.23 9.52 30.78
C SER A 44 -0.09 8.92 29.42
N HIS A 45 -0.02 9.75 28.38
CA HIS A 45 -0.14 9.30 26.99
C HIS A 45 1.01 9.86 26.15
N VAL A 46 1.59 9.01 25.29
CA VAL A 46 2.80 9.34 24.52
C VAL A 46 2.60 10.58 23.64
N ARG A 47 1.49 10.66 22.90
CA ARG A 47 1.26 11.76 21.94
C ARG A 47 1.24 13.11 22.64
N ASP A 48 0.48 13.21 23.73
CA ASP A 48 0.32 14.41 24.54
C ASP A 48 1.68 14.85 25.11
N ASN A 49 2.47 13.90 25.58
CA ASN A 49 3.83 14.14 26.08
C ASN A 49 4.78 14.68 25.00
N ILE A 50 4.70 14.15 23.77
CA ILE A 50 5.52 14.64 22.65
C ILE A 50 5.16 16.11 22.34
N TYR A 51 3.86 16.44 22.25
CA TYR A 51 3.45 17.83 22.01
C TYR A 51 3.82 18.76 23.17
N CYS A 52 3.72 18.30 24.42
CA CYS A 52 4.22 19.06 25.58
C CYS A 52 5.71 19.35 25.46
N ALA A 53 6.51 18.34 25.12
CA ALA A 53 7.94 18.51 24.89
C ALA A 53 8.21 19.49 23.73
N MET A 54 7.43 19.44 22.64
CA MET A 54 7.52 20.42 21.54
C MET A 54 7.22 21.85 22.01
N GLY A 55 6.18 22.06 22.81
CA GLY A 55 5.82 23.39 23.31
C GLY A 55 6.90 24.01 24.20
N VAL A 56 7.44 23.21 25.12
CA VAL A 56 8.56 23.61 26.00
C VAL A 56 9.82 23.89 25.16
N TRP A 57 10.13 23.01 24.21
CA TRP A 57 11.28 23.15 23.31
C TRP A 57 11.18 24.38 22.41
N ALA A 58 10.00 24.68 21.86
CA ALA A 58 9.79 25.87 21.02
C ALA A 58 10.09 27.17 21.78
N LEU A 59 9.67 27.27 23.05
CA LEU A 59 10.01 28.42 23.89
C LEU A 59 11.52 28.46 24.17
N ALA A 60 12.15 27.31 24.41
CA ALA A 60 13.59 27.23 24.63
C ALA A 60 14.40 27.71 23.40
N LEU A 61 13.94 27.37 22.20
CA LEU A 61 14.50 27.88 20.94
C LEU A 61 14.34 29.40 20.82
N ALA A 62 13.17 29.93 21.19
CA ALA A 62 12.92 31.38 21.17
C ALA A 62 13.87 32.15 22.11
N TYR A 63 14.14 31.63 23.31
CA TYR A 63 15.16 32.20 24.21
C TYR A 63 16.57 32.09 23.65
N ARG A 64 16.92 30.96 23.01
CA ARG A 64 18.24 30.78 22.40
C ARG A 64 18.51 31.78 21.28
N HIS A 65 17.47 32.22 20.56
CA HIS A 65 17.60 33.27 19.55
C HIS A 65 17.84 34.68 20.13
N MET A 66 17.75 34.87 21.45
CA MET A 66 17.77 36.18 22.13
C MET A 66 18.95 36.33 23.13
N ASP A 67 20.02 35.53 22.98
CA ASP A 67 21.17 35.45 23.91
C ASP A 67 20.73 35.42 25.39
N ASP A 68 20.28 34.24 25.82
CA ASP A 68 19.74 34.02 27.16
C ASP A 68 20.83 34.10 28.26
N SER A 69 20.91 35.26 28.90
CA SER A 69 21.76 35.51 30.07
C SER A 69 21.30 34.82 31.38
N LYS A 70 20.06 34.30 31.45
CA LYS A 70 19.46 33.77 32.69
C LYS A 70 19.41 32.24 32.76
N GLY A 71 19.80 31.54 31.70
CA GLY A 71 19.86 30.06 31.66
C GLY A 71 18.52 29.35 31.51
N ARG A 72 17.43 30.09 31.26
CA ARG A 72 16.07 29.56 31.03
C ARG A 72 15.98 28.68 29.79
N ALA A 73 16.69 29.03 28.73
CA ALA A 73 16.79 28.21 27.53
C ALA A 73 17.30 26.82 27.88
N TYR A 74 18.36 26.72 28.70
CA TYR A 74 18.92 25.45 29.10
C TYR A 74 17.95 24.65 29.98
N GLU A 75 17.31 25.28 30.96
CA GLU A 75 16.31 24.63 31.83
C GLU A 75 15.16 24.02 31.01
N LEU A 76 14.56 24.80 30.11
CA LEU A 76 13.48 24.34 29.23
C LEU A 76 13.94 23.21 28.30
N GLN A 77 15.16 23.30 27.76
CA GLN A 77 15.73 22.22 26.94
C GLN A 77 15.86 20.92 27.74
N GLN A 78 16.36 20.99 28.97
CA GLN A 78 16.49 19.80 29.82
C GLN A 78 15.12 19.22 30.20
N ALA A 79 14.11 20.06 30.44
CA ALA A 79 12.75 19.60 30.67
C ALA A 79 12.16 18.85 29.46
N ALA A 80 12.36 19.38 28.24
CA ALA A 80 11.94 18.70 27.01
C ALA A 80 12.72 17.38 26.77
N VAL A 81 14.04 17.38 26.98
CA VAL A 81 14.89 16.18 26.90
C VAL A 81 14.41 15.12 27.89
N LYS A 82 14.11 15.51 29.13
CA LYS A 82 13.64 14.58 30.17
C LYS A 82 12.33 13.92 29.77
N CYS A 83 11.37 14.67 29.22
CA CYS A 83 10.11 14.11 28.72
C CYS A 83 10.34 13.07 27.61
N MET A 84 11.11 13.43 26.58
CA MET A 84 11.40 12.53 25.46
C MET A 84 12.18 11.28 25.90
N ARG A 85 13.11 11.43 26.85
CA ARG A 85 13.82 10.29 27.46
C ARG A 85 12.92 9.42 28.33
N GLY A 86 11.92 10.01 28.99
CA GLY A 86 10.89 9.27 29.71
C GLY A 86 10.10 8.34 28.78
N ILE A 87 9.71 8.83 27.60
CA ILE A 87 9.07 7.99 26.56
C ILE A 87 10.01 6.89 26.08
N LEU A 88 11.29 7.22 25.80
CA LEU A 88 12.29 6.22 25.39
C LEU A 88 12.43 5.11 26.43
N PHE A 89 12.49 5.47 27.71
CA PHE A 89 12.57 4.53 28.81
C PHE A 89 11.37 3.56 28.80
N CYS A 90 10.15 4.08 28.67
CA CYS A 90 8.94 3.27 28.58
C CYS A 90 8.93 2.32 27.36
N TYR A 91 9.43 2.78 26.21
CA TYR A 91 9.53 1.96 25.01
C TYR A 91 10.61 0.88 25.11
N MET A 92 11.79 1.20 25.64
CA MET A 92 12.89 0.23 25.77
C MET A 92 12.52 -0.95 26.68
N ARG A 93 11.67 -0.72 27.68
CA ARG A 93 11.12 -1.79 28.55
C ARG A 93 10.20 -2.77 27.81
N GLN A 94 9.81 -2.45 26.58
CA GLN A 94 8.98 -3.28 25.69
C GLN A 94 9.75 -3.74 24.45
N ALA A 95 11.08 -3.90 24.54
CA ALA A 95 11.92 -4.32 23.41
C ALA A 95 11.55 -5.71 22.85
N ASP A 96 11.07 -6.61 23.70
CA ASP A 96 10.55 -7.93 23.31
C ASP A 96 9.32 -7.80 22.40
N LYS A 97 8.42 -6.85 22.68
CA LYS A 97 7.29 -6.53 21.80
C LYS A 97 7.75 -6.01 20.45
N VAL A 98 8.73 -5.10 20.42
CA VAL A 98 9.33 -4.60 19.17
C VAL A 98 9.89 -5.75 18.33
N GLU A 99 10.61 -6.71 18.94
CA GLU A 99 11.13 -7.90 18.27
C GLU A 99 10.00 -8.78 17.67
N GLN A 100 8.94 -9.02 18.45
CA GLN A 100 7.79 -9.80 17.99
C GLN A 100 7.01 -9.09 16.88
N PHE A 101 6.85 -7.76 16.98
CA PHE A 101 6.13 -6.95 16.01
C PHE A 101 6.79 -6.95 14.64
N LYS A 102 8.13 -7.02 14.55
CA LYS A 102 8.86 -7.17 13.27
C LYS A 102 8.44 -8.42 12.49
N LYS A 103 7.98 -9.47 13.19
CA LYS A 103 7.50 -10.75 12.62
C LYS A 103 5.99 -10.73 12.40
N ASN A 104 5.22 -10.34 13.41
CA ASN A 104 3.76 -10.32 13.38
C ASN A 104 3.23 -8.97 13.89
N GLN A 105 2.69 -8.16 12.98
CA GLN A 105 2.16 -6.80 13.24
C GLN A 105 0.77 -6.84 13.91
N SER A 106 0.63 -7.60 15.00
CA SER A 106 -0.62 -7.72 15.76
C SER A 106 -0.71 -6.66 16.86
N ALA A 107 -1.93 -6.43 17.38
CA ALA A 107 -2.11 -5.48 18.48
C ALA A 107 -1.42 -5.96 19.75
N GLN A 108 -1.41 -7.27 20.04
CA GLN A 108 -0.75 -7.81 21.24
C GLN A 108 0.76 -7.56 21.25
N ASN A 109 1.39 -7.54 20.07
CA ASN A 109 2.83 -7.32 19.95
C ASN A 109 3.19 -5.82 19.82
N SER A 110 2.21 -4.92 19.89
CA SER A 110 2.43 -3.50 19.65
C SER A 110 2.92 -2.76 20.89
N LEU A 111 3.66 -1.67 20.69
CA LEU A 111 4.09 -0.80 21.80
C LEU A 111 2.88 -0.14 22.46
N HIS A 112 2.86 -0.13 23.79
CA HIS A 112 1.91 0.68 24.54
C HIS A 112 2.11 2.17 24.32
N VAL A 113 1.03 2.93 24.43
CA VAL A 113 1.02 4.40 24.34
C VAL A 113 0.57 5.07 25.64
N LYS A 114 0.14 4.29 26.62
CA LYS A 114 -0.25 4.75 27.96
C LYS A 114 0.64 4.17 29.04
N PHE A 115 1.14 5.05 29.90
CA PHE A 115 2.08 4.68 30.96
C PHE A 115 1.77 5.40 32.26
N ASN A 116 2.21 4.81 33.37
CA ASN A 116 2.24 5.47 34.66
C ASN A 116 3.22 6.65 34.61
N VAL A 117 2.74 7.84 34.96
CA VAL A 117 3.50 9.11 34.94
C VAL A 117 4.77 9.02 35.78
N ASN A 118 4.75 8.27 36.88
CA ASN A 118 5.81 8.22 37.89
C ASN A 118 6.73 6.99 37.75
N THR A 119 6.21 5.85 37.28
CA THR A 119 6.99 4.60 37.16
C THR A 119 7.34 4.23 35.72
N GLY A 120 6.58 4.73 34.74
CA GLY A 120 6.68 4.31 33.34
C GLY A 120 6.13 2.92 33.04
N ASP A 121 5.40 2.30 33.98
CA ASP A 121 4.75 1.01 33.77
C ASP A 121 3.52 1.13 32.87
N THR A 122 3.17 0.07 32.14
CA THR A 122 1.93 -0.01 31.37
C THR A 122 0.73 -0.07 32.32
N ILE A 123 -0.29 0.77 32.12
CA ILE A 123 -1.45 0.86 33.03
C ILE A 123 -2.58 -0.11 32.64
N ALA A 124 -2.66 -0.50 31.37
CA ALA A 124 -3.69 -1.39 30.86
C ALA A 124 -3.07 -2.63 30.20
N SER A 125 -3.76 -3.76 30.25
CA SER A 125 -3.34 -4.95 29.52
C SER A 125 -3.55 -4.80 28.00
N ASP A 126 -2.88 -5.66 27.22
CA ASP A 126 -2.92 -5.63 25.75
C ASP A 126 -4.32 -5.86 25.17
N SER A 127 -5.21 -6.54 25.91
CA SER A 127 -6.59 -6.79 25.53
C SER A 127 -7.57 -5.69 25.92
N GLU A 128 -7.21 -4.87 26.92
CA GLU A 128 -8.10 -3.85 27.48
C GLU A 128 -7.95 -2.50 26.76
N TRP A 129 -6.80 -2.26 26.12
CA TRP A 129 -6.50 -0.98 25.46
C TRP A 129 -6.11 -1.08 23.99
N ALA A 130 -6.63 -0.15 23.20
CA ALA A 130 -6.38 0.01 21.76
C ALA A 130 -5.01 0.67 21.47
N HIS A 131 -3.94 0.07 21.97
CA HIS A 131 -2.60 0.66 22.01
C HIS A 131 -1.80 0.59 20.70
N LEU A 132 -2.24 -0.21 19.72
CA LEU A 132 -1.62 -0.24 18.39
C LEU A 132 -1.88 1.09 17.66
N GLN A 133 -0.91 1.99 17.75
CA GLN A 133 -0.92 3.33 17.14
C GLN A 133 0.39 3.58 16.41
N MET A 134 0.37 3.47 15.09
CA MET A 134 1.57 3.68 14.27
C MET A 134 1.97 5.16 14.23
N ASP A 135 0.99 6.06 14.33
CA ASP A 135 1.20 7.51 14.33
C ASP A 135 1.98 7.99 15.56
N ALA A 136 1.72 7.46 16.76
CA ALA A 136 2.38 7.90 17.99
C ALA A 136 3.89 7.59 18.00
N VAL A 137 4.27 6.36 17.61
CA VAL A 137 5.68 5.95 17.49
C VAL A 137 6.38 6.76 16.39
N SER A 138 5.68 7.03 15.29
CA SER A 138 6.21 7.83 14.17
C SER A 138 6.42 9.28 14.56
N LEU A 139 5.47 9.88 15.28
CA LEU A 139 5.58 11.24 15.81
C LEU A 139 6.76 11.36 16.79
N TYR A 140 7.01 10.34 17.61
CA TYR A 140 8.17 10.30 18.51
C TYR A 140 9.48 10.37 17.70
N LEU A 141 9.63 9.54 16.67
CA LEU A 141 10.82 9.51 15.82
C LEU A 141 11.03 10.83 15.06
N LEU A 142 9.96 11.39 14.48
CA LEU A 142 10.01 12.68 13.79
C LEU A 142 10.48 13.80 14.73
N THR A 143 9.91 13.85 15.94
CA THR A 143 10.24 14.86 16.95
C THR A 143 11.66 14.68 17.49
N LEU A 144 12.08 13.43 17.71
CA LEU A 144 13.43 13.07 18.15
C LEU A 144 14.48 13.62 17.17
N VAL A 145 14.25 13.45 15.86
CA VAL A 145 15.12 13.99 14.82
C VAL A 145 15.15 15.52 14.87
N GLN A 146 13.98 16.18 14.90
CA GLN A 146 13.90 17.64 14.91
C GLN A 146 14.59 18.26 16.14
N MET A 147 14.35 17.71 17.33
CA MET A 147 15.00 18.15 18.56
C MET A 147 16.51 17.91 18.56
N THR A 148 16.95 16.75 18.08
CA THR A 148 18.38 16.43 17.99
C THR A 148 19.09 17.31 16.96
N ALA A 149 18.45 17.56 15.81
CA ALA A 149 18.96 18.46 14.78
C ALA A 149 19.11 19.90 15.28
N SER A 150 18.26 20.30 16.24
CA SER A 150 18.39 21.59 16.92
C SER A 150 19.54 21.66 17.93
N GLY A 151 20.21 20.55 18.24
CA GLY A 151 21.33 20.44 19.17
C GLY A 151 21.02 19.78 20.50
N LEU A 152 19.81 19.24 20.72
CA LEU A 152 19.48 18.52 21.94
C LEU A 152 20.07 17.11 21.94
N GLN A 153 20.56 16.67 23.10
CA GLN A 153 21.05 15.30 23.29
C GLN A 153 19.99 14.48 24.00
N ILE A 154 19.29 13.64 23.25
CA ILE A 154 18.23 12.76 23.77
C ILE A 154 18.70 11.31 23.86
N ILE A 155 19.53 10.84 22.92
CA ILE A 155 20.11 9.49 22.90
C ILE A 155 21.55 9.54 23.41
N TYR A 156 21.92 8.64 24.31
CA TYR A 156 23.21 8.63 25.02
C TYR A 156 24.03 7.37 24.82
N THR A 157 23.41 6.23 24.53
CA THR A 157 24.09 4.93 24.48
C THR A 157 23.86 4.20 23.17
N SER A 158 24.81 3.33 22.80
CA SER A 158 24.67 2.45 21.62
C SER A 158 23.46 1.51 21.75
N ASP A 159 23.08 1.17 22.98
CA ASP A 159 21.90 0.35 23.24
C ASP A 159 20.61 1.08 22.82
N GLU A 160 20.49 2.37 23.16
CA GLU A 160 19.39 3.24 22.74
C GLU A 160 19.43 3.50 21.21
N VAL A 161 20.61 3.68 20.60
CA VAL A 161 20.75 3.80 19.13
C VAL A 161 20.17 2.57 18.43
N ASN A 162 20.58 1.37 18.86
CA ASN A 162 20.07 0.12 18.31
C ASN A 162 18.57 -0.04 18.53
N PHE A 163 18.05 0.39 19.69
CA PHE A 163 16.62 0.40 19.94
C PHE A 163 15.87 1.31 18.96
N VAL A 164 16.33 2.55 18.75
CA VAL A 164 15.72 3.47 17.78
C VAL A 164 15.79 2.91 16.35
N GLN A 165 16.90 2.26 15.98
CA GLN A 165 17.00 1.58 14.69
C GLN A 165 15.95 0.46 14.54
N ASN A 166 15.54 -0.20 15.62
CA ASN A 166 14.45 -1.18 15.59
C ASN A 166 13.06 -0.53 15.57
N LEU A 167 12.89 0.67 16.13
CA LEU A 167 11.66 1.45 15.95
C LEU A 167 11.44 1.84 14.48
N VAL A 168 12.51 2.07 13.70
CA VAL A 168 12.39 2.23 12.25
C VAL A 168 11.78 0.98 11.61
N TYR A 169 12.28 -0.21 11.94
CA TYR A 169 11.74 -1.48 11.41
C TYR A 169 10.30 -1.76 11.84
N TYR A 170 9.91 -1.21 12.99
CA TYR A 170 8.55 -1.23 13.51
C TYR A 170 7.61 -0.41 12.61
N ILE A 171 7.99 0.84 12.25
CA ILE A 171 7.13 1.74 11.46
C ILE A 171 7.22 1.57 9.93
N GLU A 172 8.26 0.94 9.39
CA GLU A 172 8.45 0.70 7.94
C GLU A 172 7.25 0.05 7.23
N ARG A 173 6.42 -0.70 7.96
CA ARG A 173 5.24 -1.43 7.43
C ARG A 173 3.91 -0.74 7.72
N ALA A 174 3.89 0.53 8.12
CA ALA A 174 2.63 1.25 8.39
C ALA A 174 1.64 1.17 7.21
N TYR A 175 2.13 1.25 5.96
CA TYR A 175 1.33 1.11 4.72
C TYR A 175 0.46 -0.16 4.59
N ARG A 176 0.71 -1.18 5.42
CA ARG A 176 0.01 -2.46 5.42
C ARG A 176 -0.38 -2.94 6.82
N THR A 177 -0.35 -2.07 7.81
CA THR A 177 -0.62 -2.40 9.21
C THR A 177 -1.86 -1.64 9.68
N PRO A 178 -3.05 -2.25 9.67
CA PRO A 178 -4.24 -1.65 10.25
C PRO A 178 -4.04 -1.35 11.73
N ASP A 179 -4.37 -0.14 12.16
CA ASP A 179 -4.18 0.35 13.52
C ASP A 179 -5.46 1.03 14.05
N TYR A 180 -5.41 1.54 15.29
CA TYR A 180 -6.55 2.21 15.91
C TYR A 180 -6.63 3.72 15.60
N GLY A 181 -5.65 4.23 14.84
CA GLY A 181 -5.50 5.63 14.50
C GLY A 181 -5.29 6.55 15.70
N MET A 182 -5.21 7.85 15.42
CA MET A 182 -4.98 8.91 16.42
C MET A 182 -6.02 8.91 17.56
N TRP A 183 -7.24 8.47 17.26
CA TRP A 183 -8.38 8.51 18.16
C TRP A 183 -8.59 7.24 19.00
N GLU A 184 -7.74 6.22 18.87
CA GLU A 184 -7.81 4.95 19.63
C GLU A 184 -9.12 4.17 19.43
N ARG A 185 -9.76 4.35 18.26
CA ARG A 185 -11.08 3.76 17.93
C ARG A 185 -11.01 2.75 16.79
N GLY A 186 -10.01 2.87 15.91
CA GLY A 186 -9.97 2.09 14.67
C GLY A 186 -11.13 2.48 13.77
N SER A 187 -12.09 1.59 13.53
CA SER A 187 -13.27 1.90 12.73
C SER A 187 -14.16 2.98 13.38
N LYS A 188 -14.94 3.68 12.54
CA LYS A 188 -15.93 4.68 12.97
C LYS A 188 -16.96 4.14 13.98
N GLU A 189 -17.39 2.89 13.78
CA GLU A 189 -18.31 2.18 14.67
C GLU A 189 -17.72 1.95 16.07
N ASN A 190 -16.39 2.02 16.22
CA ASN A 190 -15.71 1.84 17.49
C ASN A 190 -16.18 0.56 18.20
N ILE A 191 -15.96 -0.57 17.54
CA ILE A 191 -16.26 -1.92 18.03
C ILE A 191 -14.98 -2.78 18.17
N GLY A 192 -13.81 -2.13 18.21
CA GLY A 192 -12.50 -2.79 18.37
C GLY A 192 -11.83 -3.22 17.05
N HIS A 193 -12.45 -2.95 15.90
CA HIS A 193 -11.84 -3.22 14.59
C HIS A 193 -10.82 -2.16 14.21
N LYS A 194 -9.68 -2.60 13.68
CA LYS A 194 -8.60 -1.76 13.16
C LYS A 194 -8.78 -1.52 11.67
N GLU A 195 -8.25 -0.42 11.17
CA GLU A 195 -8.27 -0.10 9.73
C GLU A 195 -6.97 0.61 9.33
N LEU A 196 -6.70 0.67 8.02
CA LEU A 196 -5.60 1.51 7.53
C LEU A 196 -6.02 2.98 7.64
N ASN A 197 -5.32 3.73 8.47
CA ASN A 197 -5.52 5.18 8.64
C ASN A 197 -4.47 5.94 7.84
N ALA A 198 -4.91 6.78 6.90
CA ALA A 198 -4.00 7.57 6.07
C ALA A 198 -3.11 8.52 6.90
N SER A 199 -3.62 9.07 8.01
CA SER A 199 -2.85 9.89 8.95
C SER A 199 -1.71 9.12 9.63
N SER A 200 -1.92 7.86 10.01
CA SER A 200 -0.86 6.99 10.55
C SER A 200 0.24 6.71 9.52
N ILE A 201 -0.14 6.43 8.28
CA ILE A 201 0.81 6.15 7.19
C ILE A 201 1.60 7.42 6.83
N GLY A 202 0.94 8.57 6.76
CA GLY A 202 1.59 9.85 6.47
C GLY A 202 2.59 10.28 7.56
N MET A 203 2.24 10.07 8.84
CA MET A 203 3.16 10.33 9.95
C MET A 203 4.38 9.39 9.89
N ALA A 204 4.17 8.10 9.61
CA ALA A 204 5.25 7.13 9.43
C ALA A 204 6.15 7.50 8.25
N LYS A 205 5.57 7.91 7.11
CA LYS A 205 6.33 8.39 5.95
C LYS A 205 7.24 9.56 6.32
N ALA A 206 6.72 10.58 7.00
CA ALA A 206 7.49 11.75 7.40
C ALA A 206 8.61 11.40 8.40
N ALA A 207 8.33 10.51 9.35
CA ALA A 207 9.34 10.04 10.31
C ALA A 207 10.48 9.27 9.63
N LEU A 208 10.14 8.34 8.72
CA LEU A 208 11.09 7.58 7.92
C LEU A 208 11.94 8.51 7.02
N GLU A 209 11.34 9.54 6.43
CA GLU A 209 12.06 10.52 5.63
C GLU A 209 13.05 11.34 6.48
N ALA A 210 12.61 11.82 7.64
CA ALA A 210 13.41 12.65 8.52
C ALA A 210 14.60 11.90 9.15
N ILE A 211 14.41 10.63 9.57
CA ILE A 211 15.43 9.88 10.31
C ILE A 211 16.47 9.18 9.40
N ASN A 212 16.19 9.04 8.11
CA ASN A 212 17.07 8.32 7.19
C ASN A 212 18.43 9.00 7.03
N GLY A 213 19.51 8.30 7.37
CA GLY A 213 20.87 8.83 7.34
C GLY A 213 21.14 9.88 8.42
N PHE A 214 20.23 10.04 9.38
CA PHE A 214 20.37 11.00 10.47
C PHE A 214 21.28 10.45 11.58
N ASN A 215 22.22 11.26 12.05
CA ASN A 215 23.06 10.91 13.18
C ASN A 215 22.35 11.27 14.50
N ILE A 216 21.95 10.26 15.26
CA ILE A 216 21.08 10.46 16.42
C ILE A 216 21.80 10.98 17.67
N TYR A 217 23.13 11.06 17.64
CA TYR A 217 23.94 11.84 18.59
C TYR A 217 24.16 13.29 18.14
N GLY A 218 23.56 13.70 17.03
CA GLY A 218 23.78 15.01 16.43
C GLY A 218 25.22 15.17 15.92
N MET A 219 25.81 16.36 16.12
CA MET A 219 27.16 16.68 15.64
C MET A 219 28.28 15.87 16.30
N GLN A 220 28.01 15.24 17.45
CA GLN A 220 29.01 14.48 18.21
C GLN A 220 29.04 13.00 17.81
N GLY A 221 28.16 12.56 16.91
CA GLY A 221 28.05 11.16 16.54
C GLY A 221 29.07 10.69 15.51
N THR A 222 29.19 9.37 15.40
CA THR A 222 30.02 8.67 14.43
C THR A 222 29.14 7.91 13.43
N SER A 223 29.73 7.18 12.48
CA SER A 223 28.95 6.34 11.55
C SER A 223 28.16 5.22 12.23
N SER A 224 28.54 4.80 13.46
CA SER A 224 27.80 3.80 14.23
C SER A 224 26.52 4.32 14.89
N SER A 225 26.32 5.64 14.95
CA SER A 225 25.10 6.28 15.50
C SER A 225 24.17 6.83 14.43
N VAL A 226 24.44 6.52 13.16
CA VAL A 226 23.57 6.85 12.03
C VAL A 226 22.44 5.83 11.94
N ILE A 227 21.22 6.32 11.82
CA ILE A 227 20.03 5.48 11.60
C ILE A 227 19.79 5.35 10.10
N TYR A 228 19.55 4.13 9.62
CA TYR A 228 19.27 3.87 8.21
C TYR A 228 17.83 3.40 8.03
N VAL A 229 17.21 3.87 6.95
CA VAL A 229 15.87 3.48 6.52
C VAL A 229 15.95 2.79 5.17
N ASP A 230 15.18 1.73 4.98
CA ASP A 230 14.99 1.12 3.67
C ASP A 230 14.23 2.09 2.74
N PRO A 231 14.87 2.62 1.67
CA PRO A 231 14.23 3.59 0.78
C PRO A 231 12.97 3.03 0.09
N ASP A 232 12.94 1.71 -0.14
CA ASP A 232 11.78 1.04 -0.73
C ASP A 232 10.63 0.93 0.27
N ALA A 233 10.91 0.77 1.56
CA ALA A 233 9.87 0.82 2.60
C ALA A 233 9.30 2.24 2.75
N HIS A 234 10.15 3.26 2.75
CA HIS A 234 9.71 4.67 2.70
C HIS A 234 8.81 4.93 1.49
N ASN A 235 9.25 4.52 0.28
CA ASN A 235 8.47 4.72 -0.94
C ASN A 235 7.12 4.00 -0.93
N ARG A 236 7.01 2.80 -0.35
CA ARG A 236 5.71 2.12 -0.20
C ARG A 236 4.74 2.92 0.67
N ASN A 237 5.20 3.49 1.79
CA ASN A 237 4.38 4.37 2.63
C ASN A 237 3.94 5.62 1.85
N TYR A 238 4.84 6.23 1.08
CA TYR A 238 4.51 7.36 0.20
C TYR A 238 3.45 7.00 -0.86
N THR A 239 3.67 5.94 -1.65
CA THR A 239 2.73 5.53 -2.71
C THR A 239 1.36 5.18 -2.15
N ILE A 240 1.32 4.42 -1.06
CA ILE A 240 0.06 4.01 -0.43
C ILE A 240 -0.69 5.22 0.12
N MET A 241 -0.01 6.12 0.85
CA MET A 241 -0.63 7.35 1.33
C MET A 241 -1.22 8.17 0.18
N ASN A 242 -0.46 8.43 -0.89
CA ASN A 242 -0.97 9.19 -2.04
C ASN A 242 -2.18 8.50 -2.72
N SER A 243 -2.22 7.16 -2.74
CA SER A 243 -3.34 6.43 -3.32
C SER A 243 -4.60 6.42 -2.46
N MET A 244 -4.45 6.58 -1.14
CA MET A 244 -5.59 6.66 -0.21
C MET A 244 -6.21 8.06 -0.19
N LEU A 245 -5.37 9.09 -0.24
CA LEU A 245 -5.83 10.48 -0.22
C LEU A 245 -6.77 10.78 -1.40
N PRO A 246 -7.83 11.60 -1.19
CA PRO A 246 -8.14 12.37 0.02
C PRO A 246 -8.89 11.59 1.13
N VAL A 247 -9.17 10.29 0.93
CA VAL A 247 -9.95 9.49 1.88
C VAL A 247 -9.12 9.10 3.11
N ALA A 248 -9.70 9.20 4.30
CA ALA A 248 -9.00 8.91 5.56
C ALA A 248 -8.85 7.41 5.85
N SER A 249 -9.91 6.63 5.69
CA SER A 249 -9.93 5.17 5.93
C SER A 249 -11.14 4.49 5.27
N SER A 250 -11.32 3.18 5.48
CA SER A 250 -12.49 2.43 4.99
C SER A 250 -13.83 2.93 5.54
N SER A 251 -13.87 3.25 6.84
CA SER A 251 -15.10 3.67 7.51
C SER A 251 -15.22 5.19 7.66
N LYS A 252 -14.15 5.95 7.38
CA LYS A 252 -14.13 7.42 7.46
C LYS A 252 -13.79 8.02 6.10
N VAL A 253 -14.77 8.71 5.51
CA VAL A 253 -14.56 9.46 4.25
C VAL A 253 -13.47 10.51 4.43
N THR A 254 -13.50 11.22 5.55
CA THR A 254 -12.48 12.19 5.95
C THR A 254 -12.34 12.20 7.47
N ASP A 255 -11.23 12.76 7.97
CA ASP A 255 -10.86 12.82 9.38
C ASP A 255 -9.99 14.07 9.62
N ALA A 256 -10.19 14.78 10.73
CA ALA A 256 -9.43 15.99 11.04
C ALA A 256 -7.94 15.71 11.32
N SER A 257 -7.58 14.47 11.70
CA SER A 257 -6.17 14.05 11.84
C SER A 257 -5.37 14.16 10.53
N MET A 258 -6.04 14.24 9.37
CA MET A 258 -5.41 14.47 8.08
C MET A 258 -4.67 15.82 8.01
N LEU A 259 -5.06 16.80 8.83
CA LEU A 259 -4.34 18.08 8.96
C LEU A 259 -2.92 17.91 9.50
N THR A 260 -2.69 16.87 10.32
CA THR A 260 -1.36 16.60 10.92
C THR A 260 -0.34 16.06 9.91
N ILE A 261 -0.81 15.50 8.79
CA ILE A 261 0.05 14.99 7.71
C ILE A 261 0.12 15.91 6.49
N THR A 262 -0.92 16.71 6.26
CA THR A 262 -0.93 17.69 5.18
C THR A 262 -0.24 19.00 5.59
N GLY A 263 -0.01 19.23 6.87
CA GLY A 263 0.70 20.38 7.42
C GLY A 263 1.57 19.98 8.61
N PHE A 264 1.69 20.89 9.58
CA PHE A 264 2.43 20.63 10.81
C PHE A 264 1.82 19.45 11.60
N PRO A 265 2.64 18.53 12.15
CA PRO A 265 4.11 18.55 12.17
C PRO A 265 4.79 17.81 11.01
N ALA A 266 4.06 17.00 10.23
CA ALA A 266 4.68 16.00 9.36
C ALA A 266 4.98 16.48 7.95
N PHE A 267 4.17 17.38 7.38
CA PHE A 267 4.31 17.86 5.98
C PHE A 267 4.52 16.71 4.97
N ALA A 268 3.82 15.59 5.19
CA ALA A 268 4.09 14.34 4.50
C ALA A 268 3.68 14.36 3.02
N VAL A 269 2.70 15.18 2.65
CA VAL A 269 2.10 15.26 1.31
C VAL A 269 2.81 16.31 0.45
N GLY A 270 3.72 15.83 -0.40
CA GLY A 270 4.50 16.66 -1.32
C GLY A 270 3.72 17.19 -2.53
N ASP A 271 2.66 16.51 -2.96
CA ASP A 271 1.79 16.98 -4.06
C ASP A 271 0.83 18.06 -3.56
N ASP A 272 1.03 19.29 -4.03
CA ASP A 272 0.25 20.46 -3.66
C ASP A 272 -1.24 20.32 -4.02
N SER A 273 -1.57 19.75 -5.18
CA SER A 273 -2.95 19.56 -5.62
C SER A 273 -3.67 18.53 -4.76
N LEU A 274 -3.03 17.38 -4.50
CA LEU A 274 -3.62 16.34 -3.65
C LEU A 274 -3.78 16.80 -2.19
N ARG A 275 -2.79 17.55 -1.68
CA ARG A 275 -2.83 18.13 -0.35
C ARG A 275 -3.97 19.13 -0.19
N ASN A 276 -4.16 20.02 -1.16
CA ASN A 276 -5.23 21.02 -1.13
C ASN A 276 -6.60 20.33 -1.24
N LEU A 277 -6.77 19.37 -2.15
CA LEU A 277 -7.98 18.55 -2.26
C LEU A 277 -8.33 17.85 -0.94
N THR A 278 -7.32 17.29 -0.25
CA THR A 278 -7.51 16.64 1.06
C THR A 278 -7.96 17.66 2.11
N LYS A 279 -7.34 18.84 2.16
CA LYS A 279 -7.72 19.91 3.10
C LYS A 279 -9.14 20.42 2.83
N GLU A 280 -9.50 20.66 1.56
CA GLU A 280 -10.85 21.06 1.16
C GLU A 280 -11.88 20.04 1.63
N MET A 281 -11.65 18.75 1.40
CA MET A 281 -12.57 17.69 1.86
C MET A 281 -12.74 17.66 3.39
N VAL A 282 -11.66 17.89 4.15
CA VAL A 282 -11.70 18.02 5.62
C VAL A 282 -12.55 19.23 6.02
N LEU A 283 -12.29 20.40 5.44
CA LEU A 283 -12.99 21.64 5.79
C LEU A 283 -14.47 21.59 5.42
N GLU A 284 -14.80 21.16 4.19
CA GLU A 284 -16.19 21.03 3.71
C GLU A 284 -17.05 20.13 4.58
N SER A 285 -16.47 19.06 5.13
CA SER A 285 -17.22 18.05 5.88
C SER A 285 -17.19 18.27 7.39
N LEU A 286 -16.11 18.84 7.94
CA LEU A 286 -15.83 18.83 9.38
C LEU A 286 -15.70 20.22 10.01
N GLU A 287 -15.49 21.31 9.24
CA GLU A 287 -15.40 22.67 9.81
C GLU A 287 -16.75 23.11 10.40
N GLY A 288 -16.72 23.55 11.66
CA GLY A 288 -17.82 24.21 12.33
C GLY A 288 -17.42 25.60 12.82
N ASN A 289 -18.26 26.20 13.67
CA ASN A 289 -18.02 27.54 14.18
C ASN A 289 -16.94 27.55 15.28
N TYR A 290 -16.83 26.47 16.06
CA TYR A 290 -15.98 26.37 17.25
C TYR A 290 -14.75 25.48 17.05
N GLY A 291 -14.52 24.98 15.84
CA GLY A 291 -13.42 24.08 15.51
C GLY A 291 -13.81 23.08 14.43
N LEU A 292 -13.12 21.95 14.38
CA LEU A 292 -13.48 20.84 13.48
C LEU A 292 -14.01 19.65 14.26
N LYS A 293 -15.00 18.94 13.71
CA LYS A 293 -15.35 17.58 14.16
C LYS A 293 -14.15 16.65 13.92
N ARG A 294 -13.94 15.63 14.76
CA ARG A 294 -12.85 14.66 14.51
C ARG A 294 -13.11 13.86 13.23
N PHE A 295 -14.32 13.34 13.09
CA PHE A 295 -14.88 12.72 11.89
C PHE A 295 -16.42 12.74 11.98
N LEU A 296 -17.12 12.45 10.88
CA LEU A 296 -18.59 12.47 10.83
C LEU A 296 -19.21 11.39 11.73
N ARG A 297 -20.28 11.74 12.46
CA ARG A 297 -20.98 10.90 13.44
C ARG A 297 -20.09 10.38 14.57
N ASP A 298 -19.10 11.18 14.97
CA ASP A 298 -18.32 10.92 16.16
C ASP A 298 -19.10 11.29 17.43
N GLY A 299 -19.37 10.31 18.28
CA GLY A 299 -20.07 10.51 19.55
C GLY A 299 -19.19 11.06 20.66
N TYR A 300 -17.86 11.10 20.49
CA TYR A 300 -16.97 11.40 21.59
C TYR A 300 -17.20 12.79 22.21
N LYS A 301 -17.35 12.80 23.54
CA LYS A 301 -17.65 14.01 24.33
C LYS A 301 -18.98 14.68 23.96
N THR A 302 -19.86 14.02 23.22
CA THR A 302 -21.25 14.50 23.07
C THR A 302 -22.07 14.17 24.32
N VAL A 303 -23.18 14.87 24.54
CA VAL A 303 -24.07 14.61 25.68
C VAL A 303 -24.86 13.30 25.56
N MET A 304 -24.87 12.69 24.38
CA MET A 304 -25.58 11.45 24.09
C MET A 304 -24.69 10.20 24.20
N GLU A 305 -23.37 10.37 24.26
CA GLU A 305 -22.43 9.25 24.43
C GLU A 305 -22.50 8.69 25.85
N ASP A 306 -22.63 7.36 25.94
CA ASP A 306 -22.54 6.65 27.21
C ASP A 306 -21.08 6.56 27.68
N LYS A 307 -20.76 7.29 28.74
CA LYS A 307 -19.41 7.37 29.30
C LYS A 307 -18.97 6.10 30.02
N ASN A 308 -19.89 5.17 30.32
CA ASN A 308 -19.58 3.97 31.09
C ASN A 308 -19.13 2.79 30.21
N ARG A 309 -19.16 2.93 28.89
CA ARG A 309 -18.74 1.88 27.95
C ARG A 309 -17.80 2.43 26.89
N ARG A 310 -16.88 1.56 26.46
CA ARG A 310 -15.90 1.90 25.43
C ARG A 310 -16.48 1.85 24.02
N TYR A 311 -17.28 0.82 23.72
CA TYR A 311 -17.74 0.53 22.37
C TYR A 311 -19.17 1.01 22.13
N TYR A 312 -19.45 1.39 20.88
CA TYR A 312 -20.79 1.82 20.49
C TYR A 312 -21.75 0.64 20.30
N GLU A 313 -23.03 0.91 20.54
CA GLU A 313 -24.12 -0.02 20.21
C GLU A 313 -24.50 0.12 18.73
N GLN A 314 -25.18 -0.90 18.21
CA GLN A 314 -25.66 -0.88 16.83
C GLN A 314 -26.63 0.30 16.63
N ARG A 315 -26.50 1.04 15.51
CA ARG A 315 -27.31 2.25 15.19
C ARG A 315 -27.02 3.49 16.03
N GLU A 316 -26.12 3.42 16.99
CA GLU A 316 -25.81 4.56 17.85
C GLU A 316 -25.17 5.72 17.07
N LEU A 317 -24.43 5.44 15.99
CA LEU A 317 -23.79 6.47 15.17
C LEU A 317 -24.77 7.53 14.64
N GLN A 318 -25.98 7.14 14.26
CA GLN A 318 -26.99 8.08 13.78
C GLN A 318 -27.42 9.08 14.87
N ILE A 319 -27.34 8.70 16.14
CA ILE A 319 -27.68 9.58 17.27
C ILE A 319 -26.70 10.75 17.34
N PHE A 320 -25.45 10.56 16.92
CA PHE A 320 -24.43 11.61 16.95
C PHE A 320 -24.48 12.54 15.73
N ASP A 321 -25.24 12.19 14.69
CA ASP A 321 -25.34 12.98 13.46
C ASP A 321 -25.89 14.39 13.75
N GLY A 322 -25.14 15.41 13.31
CA GLY A 322 -25.45 16.82 13.49
C GLY A 322 -25.12 17.41 14.87
N ILE A 323 -24.68 16.60 15.85
CA ILE A 323 -24.38 17.06 17.21
C ILE A 323 -22.94 16.77 17.65
N GLU A 324 -22.09 16.30 16.74
CA GLU A 324 -20.70 15.92 17.02
C GLU A 324 -19.92 17.09 17.62
N SER A 325 -19.05 16.82 18.59
CA SER A 325 -18.24 17.85 19.25
C SER A 325 -17.23 18.51 18.28
N GLU A 326 -17.06 19.82 18.40
CA GLU A 326 -16.12 20.60 17.58
C GLU A 326 -14.83 20.88 18.38
N TRP A 327 -13.66 20.66 17.77
CA TRP A 327 -12.37 20.72 18.44
C TRP A 327 -11.56 21.94 17.95
N PRO A 328 -11.33 22.96 18.79
CA PRO A 328 -10.65 24.20 18.40
C PRO A 328 -9.16 23.99 18.09
N ILE A 329 -8.54 22.92 18.58
CA ILE A 329 -7.14 22.56 18.29
C ILE A 329 -6.85 22.49 16.78
N PHE A 330 -7.85 22.15 15.95
CA PHE A 330 -7.66 22.09 14.50
C PHE A 330 -7.58 23.47 13.83
N PHE A 331 -8.13 24.52 14.44
CA PHE A 331 -7.83 25.88 14.01
C PHE A 331 -6.38 26.26 14.30
N ILE A 332 -5.77 25.71 15.36
CA ILE A 332 -4.32 25.87 15.59
C ILE A 332 -3.52 25.18 14.48
N TYR A 333 -3.88 23.94 14.11
CA TYR A 333 -3.21 23.24 13.00
C TYR A 333 -3.33 23.99 11.67
N LEU A 334 -4.51 24.54 11.35
CA LEU A 334 -4.72 25.34 10.14
C LEU A 334 -3.92 26.65 10.17
N ALA A 335 -3.88 27.32 11.32
CA ALA A 335 -3.08 28.53 11.49
C ALA A 335 -1.57 28.24 11.36
N LEU A 336 -1.08 27.16 11.97
CA LEU A 336 0.31 26.72 11.85
C LEU A 336 0.66 26.38 10.40
N ASP A 337 -0.16 25.59 9.70
CA ASP A 337 0.03 25.27 8.29
C ASP A 337 0.14 26.54 7.43
N ALA A 338 -0.79 27.48 7.64
CA ALA A 338 -0.78 28.76 6.94
C ALA A 338 0.48 29.58 7.26
N LEU A 339 0.95 29.62 8.52
CA LEU A 339 2.20 30.29 8.90
C LEU A 339 3.41 29.66 8.21
N PHE A 340 3.54 28.34 8.21
CA PHE A 340 4.65 27.63 7.55
C PHE A 340 4.67 27.84 6.04
N LYS A 341 3.51 28.06 5.42
CA LYS A 341 3.37 28.41 4.00
C LYS A 341 3.42 29.90 3.70
N ASN A 342 3.54 30.75 4.73
CA ASN A 342 3.49 32.21 4.60
C ASN A 342 2.15 32.75 4.04
N GLU A 343 1.04 32.05 4.30
CA GLU A 343 -0.34 32.46 4.00
C GLU A 343 -0.93 33.31 5.14
N LYS A 344 -0.47 34.57 5.25
CA LYS A 344 -0.77 35.44 6.41
C LYS A 344 -2.26 35.67 6.67
N GLU A 345 -3.06 35.89 5.63
CA GLU A 345 -4.50 36.14 5.77
C GLU A 345 -5.22 34.92 6.36
N THR A 346 -4.91 33.73 5.86
CA THR A 346 -5.45 32.46 6.38
C THR A 346 -5.02 32.23 7.82
N ALA A 347 -3.74 32.48 8.14
CA ALA A 347 -3.23 32.36 9.50
C ALA A 347 -3.97 33.31 10.46
N GLU A 348 -4.09 34.59 10.11
CA GLU A 348 -4.78 35.60 10.91
C GLU A 348 -6.28 35.27 11.08
N LYS A 349 -6.95 34.75 10.06
CA LYS A 349 -8.35 34.30 10.15
C LYS A 349 -8.54 33.29 11.28
N TYR A 350 -7.71 32.23 11.32
CA TYR A 350 -7.84 31.19 12.35
C TYR A 350 -7.32 31.63 13.72
N ILE A 351 -6.29 32.48 13.78
CA ILE A 351 -5.81 33.07 15.03
C ILE A 351 -6.89 33.93 15.68
N ARG A 352 -7.59 34.79 14.91
CA ARG A 352 -8.69 35.62 15.44
C ARG A 352 -9.88 34.76 15.90
N LYS A 353 -10.28 33.75 15.11
CA LYS A 353 -11.31 32.79 15.54
C LYS A 353 -10.98 32.16 16.90
N LEU A 354 -9.71 31.85 17.16
CA LEU A 354 -9.29 31.33 18.46
C LEU A 354 -9.36 32.39 19.56
N GLN A 355 -8.70 33.52 19.37
CA GLN A 355 -8.53 34.57 20.38
C GLN A 355 -9.83 35.26 20.78
N ASP A 356 -10.70 35.53 19.81
CA ASP A 356 -11.91 36.35 20.03
C ASP A 356 -13.08 35.52 20.58
N GLU A 357 -13.12 34.21 20.30
CA GLU A 357 -14.34 33.40 20.51
C GLU A 357 -14.14 32.10 21.30
N LEU A 358 -12.93 31.51 21.32
CA LEU A 358 -12.75 30.10 21.69
C LEU A 358 -11.76 29.82 22.84
N LEU A 359 -11.01 30.82 23.29
CA LEU A 359 -10.19 30.67 24.49
C LEU A 359 -11.03 30.95 25.74
N ILE A 360 -10.80 30.17 26.79
CA ILE A 360 -11.36 30.45 28.10
C ILE A 360 -10.36 31.32 28.85
N THR A 361 -10.79 32.51 29.26
CA THR A 361 -9.96 33.48 29.98
C THR A 361 -10.28 33.47 31.47
N THR A 362 -9.23 33.42 32.29
CA THR A 362 -9.28 33.67 33.74
C THR A 362 -8.49 34.93 34.07
N ASP A 363 -8.56 35.40 35.32
CA ASP A 363 -7.86 36.61 35.79
C ASP A 363 -6.34 36.58 35.54
N THR A 364 -5.75 35.39 35.32
CA THR A 364 -4.28 35.22 35.18
C THR A 364 -3.82 34.50 33.91
N ASP A 365 -4.71 33.79 33.20
CA ASP A 365 -4.33 32.93 32.07
C ASP A 365 -5.46 32.70 31.08
N GLU A 366 -5.08 32.34 29.84
CA GLU A 366 -5.97 31.87 28.78
C GLU A 366 -5.68 30.40 28.49
N PHE A 367 -6.73 29.62 28.25
CA PHE A 367 -6.61 28.20 27.93
C PHE A 367 -7.57 27.79 26.81
N ILE A 368 -7.06 26.96 25.90
CA ILE A 368 -7.90 26.26 24.93
C ILE A 368 -8.65 25.07 25.57
N PRO A 369 -9.98 24.97 25.44
CA PRO A 369 -10.73 23.77 25.87
C PRO A 369 -10.46 22.59 24.93
N HIS A 370 -10.81 21.37 25.36
CA HIS A 370 -10.67 20.19 24.50
C HIS A 370 -11.58 20.29 23.26
N CYS A 371 -12.87 20.53 23.50
CA CYS A 371 -13.92 20.62 22.48
C CYS A 371 -15.12 21.44 22.95
N TYR A 372 -16.00 21.78 22.00
CA TYR A 372 -17.28 22.43 22.19
C TYR A 372 -18.42 21.47 21.84
N TYR A 373 -19.33 21.23 22.79
CA TYR A 373 -20.42 20.27 22.65
C TYR A 373 -21.80 20.96 22.62
N VAL A 374 -22.78 20.29 22.02
CA VAL A 374 -24.17 20.76 21.99
C VAL A 374 -24.88 20.37 23.30
N PRO A 375 -25.40 21.33 24.09
CA PRO A 375 -26.16 21.02 25.30
C PRO A 375 -27.43 20.21 25.00
N LYS A 376 -27.85 19.37 25.96
CA LYS A 376 -29.02 18.49 25.80
C LYS A 376 -30.31 19.22 25.40
N MET A 377 -30.48 20.46 25.86
CA MET A 377 -31.65 21.30 25.53
C MET A 377 -31.70 21.79 24.08
N TYR A 378 -30.59 21.73 23.33
CA TYR A 378 -30.47 22.28 21.97
C TYR A 378 -30.35 21.22 20.87
N LEU A 379 -30.36 19.92 21.21
CA LEU A 379 -30.08 18.83 20.27
C LEU A 379 -31.02 18.81 19.06
N GLU A 380 -32.33 18.88 19.31
CA GLU A 380 -33.34 18.81 18.24
C GLU A 380 -33.31 20.03 17.31
N GLU A 381 -33.03 21.21 17.85
CA GLU A 381 -32.95 22.44 17.06
C GLU A 381 -31.66 22.47 16.22
N GLU A 382 -30.54 22.05 16.80
CA GLU A 382 -29.25 21.96 16.10
C GLU A 382 -29.30 20.94 14.95
N ARG A 383 -29.93 19.78 15.15
CA ARG A 383 -30.12 18.79 14.06
C ARG A 383 -30.95 19.34 12.90
N LYS A 384 -32.01 20.10 13.19
CA LYS A 384 -32.89 20.68 12.17
C LYS A 384 -32.20 21.78 11.37
N LYS A 385 -31.38 22.58 12.03
CA LYS A 385 -30.62 23.68 11.42
C LYS A 385 -29.19 23.66 11.98
N PRO A 386 -28.25 22.98 11.30
CA PRO A 386 -26.86 22.92 11.74
C PRO A 386 -26.27 24.31 11.97
N HIS A 387 -25.42 24.44 13.00
CA HIS A 387 -24.76 25.69 13.39
C HIS A 387 -25.72 26.80 13.88
N SER A 388 -26.92 26.43 14.34
CA SER A 388 -27.93 27.40 14.80
C SER A 388 -27.91 27.65 16.30
N LYS A 389 -27.27 26.77 17.08
CA LYS A 389 -27.24 26.83 18.55
C LYS A 389 -25.84 27.07 19.08
N VAL A 390 -25.79 27.71 20.25
CA VAL A 390 -24.53 27.95 20.97
C VAL A 390 -24.05 26.62 21.57
N ARG A 391 -22.75 26.34 21.39
CA ARG A 391 -22.07 25.18 21.98
C ARG A 391 -21.33 25.61 23.24
N LEU A 392 -21.25 24.72 24.21
CA LEU A 392 -20.54 24.99 25.46
C LEU A 392 -19.15 24.34 25.43
N PRO A 393 -18.11 25.01 25.98
CA PRO A 393 -16.79 24.41 26.08
C PRO A 393 -16.81 23.25 27.06
N SER A 394 -16.00 22.23 26.77
CA SER A 394 -15.69 21.16 27.72
C SER A 394 -14.75 21.70 28.79
N HIS A 395 -15.33 22.14 29.91
CA HIS A 395 -14.57 22.52 31.10
C HIS A 395 -14.88 21.54 32.23
N ASN A 396 -13.87 20.78 32.65
CA ASN A 396 -13.87 20.13 33.96
C ASN A 396 -13.13 21.08 34.92
N ASP A 397 -13.67 21.31 36.10
CA ASP A 397 -13.13 22.21 37.16
C ASP A 397 -11.62 22.00 37.37
N GLY A 398 -10.79 22.78 36.66
CA GLY A 398 -9.33 22.77 36.77
C GLY A 398 -8.53 21.84 35.83
N ASP A 399 -9.15 21.13 34.87
CA ASP A 399 -8.42 20.21 33.97
C ASP A 399 -7.94 20.89 32.67
N LEU A 400 -6.62 21.03 32.49
CA LEU A 400 -5.98 21.62 31.31
C LEU A 400 -5.72 20.60 30.20
N PHE A 401 -6.11 20.95 28.98
CA PHE A 401 -5.78 20.20 27.77
C PHE A 401 -4.33 20.44 27.31
N LEU A 402 -3.37 19.71 27.88
CA LEU A 402 -1.94 19.99 27.70
C LEU A 402 -1.47 19.94 26.23
N TRP A 403 -2.00 19.00 25.42
CA TRP A 403 -1.70 18.95 23.98
C TRP A 403 -2.14 20.24 23.27
N GLY A 404 -3.39 20.66 23.47
CA GLY A 404 -3.91 21.92 22.91
C GLY A 404 -3.11 23.13 23.35
N GLN A 405 -2.77 23.23 24.65
CA GLN A 405 -1.98 24.36 25.16
C GLN A 405 -0.60 24.43 24.53
N SER A 406 0.05 23.29 24.36
CA SER A 406 1.39 23.23 23.79
C SER A 406 1.41 23.75 22.36
N LEU A 407 0.41 23.38 21.55
CA LEU A 407 0.26 23.91 20.19
C LEU A 407 -0.09 25.40 20.17
N LEU A 408 -0.93 25.87 21.10
CA LEU A 408 -1.26 27.30 21.22
C LEU A 408 -0.02 28.14 21.52
N ILE A 409 0.86 27.64 22.41
CA ILE A 409 2.15 28.27 22.71
C ILE A 409 3.04 28.29 21.46
N ILE A 410 3.15 27.18 20.72
CA ILE A 410 3.94 27.13 19.48
C ILE A 410 3.41 28.14 18.45
N LEU A 411 2.09 28.21 18.24
CA LEU A 411 1.44 29.16 17.34
C LEU A 411 1.77 30.61 17.69
N ASN A 412 1.67 30.94 18.98
CA ASN A 412 1.93 32.28 19.50
C ASN A 412 3.42 32.68 19.40
N LEU A 413 4.34 31.71 19.44
CA LEU A 413 5.77 31.95 19.25
C LEU A 413 6.16 32.10 17.77
N LEU A 414 5.49 31.38 16.87
CA LEU A 414 5.83 31.33 15.43
C LEU A 414 5.33 32.50 14.60
N SER A 415 4.63 33.49 15.17
CA SER A 415 3.96 34.55 14.40
C SER A 415 4.89 35.45 13.55
N LYS A 416 6.21 35.22 13.51
CA LYS A 416 7.17 35.82 12.56
C LYS A 416 8.38 34.91 12.29
N THR A 417 8.40 34.18 11.17
CA THR A 417 9.54 33.89 10.24
C THR A 417 9.23 32.66 9.38
N GLY A 418 9.74 32.62 8.14
CA GLY A 418 9.56 31.49 7.22
C GLY A 418 10.80 31.19 6.38
N SER A 419 10.84 29.99 5.80
CA SER A 419 11.61 29.67 4.59
C SER A 419 11.22 28.28 4.05
N VAL A 420 11.16 28.13 2.73
CA VAL A 420 10.96 26.86 2.00
C VAL A 420 12.18 26.59 1.11
N VAL A 421 12.50 25.31 0.92
CA VAL A 421 13.65 24.79 0.17
C VAL A 421 13.24 24.47 -1.28
N ALA A 422 14.15 24.75 -2.23
CA ALA A 422 13.97 24.59 -3.66
C ALA A 422 14.22 23.15 -4.17
N ASP A 423 13.56 22.82 -5.28
CA ASP A 423 13.61 21.53 -5.98
C ASP A 423 14.79 21.43 -6.98
N SER A 424 15.24 20.21 -7.30
CA SER A 424 16.43 19.94 -8.13
C SER A 424 16.16 18.99 -9.31
N ASP A 425 16.82 19.25 -10.45
CA ASP A 425 16.69 18.43 -11.67
C ASP A 425 17.52 17.13 -11.61
N LEU A 426 16.86 15.99 -11.41
CA LEU A 426 17.48 14.66 -11.21
C LEU A 426 17.74 13.89 -12.52
N VAL A 427 18.89 13.22 -12.63
CA VAL A 427 19.27 12.32 -13.74
C VAL A 427 19.71 10.95 -13.22
N VAL A 428 19.22 9.86 -13.81
CA VAL A 428 19.57 8.48 -13.43
C VAL A 428 20.82 8.01 -14.17
N GLN A 429 21.80 7.44 -13.45
CA GLN A 429 23.02 6.89 -14.01
C GLN A 429 22.86 5.37 -14.23
N VAL A 430 23.34 4.86 -15.36
CA VAL A 430 23.22 3.42 -15.70
C VAL A 430 24.58 2.88 -16.11
N SER A 431 25.01 1.79 -15.47
CA SER A 431 26.23 1.03 -15.82
C SER A 431 25.87 -0.36 -16.32
N LEU A 432 26.41 -0.75 -17.47
CA LEU A 432 26.17 -2.06 -18.09
C LEU A 432 27.36 -2.98 -17.84
N ILE A 433 27.11 -4.13 -17.20
CA ILE A 433 28.12 -5.13 -16.88
C ILE A 433 27.81 -6.43 -17.61
N ALA A 434 28.75 -6.97 -18.40
CA ALA A 434 28.60 -8.26 -19.04
C ALA A 434 29.19 -9.39 -18.17
N GLU A 435 28.50 -10.53 -18.03
CA GLU A 435 28.98 -11.65 -17.20
C GLU A 435 30.27 -12.32 -17.71
N SER A 436 30.60 -12.16 -18.99
CA SER A 436 31.77 -12.76 -19.66
C SER A 436 32.37 -11.82 -20.72
N ARG A 437 33.65 -12.02 -21.05
CA ARG A 437 34.31 -11.34 -22.18
C ARG A 437 33.69 -11.68 -23.52
N ASN A 438 33.19 -12.91 -23.68
CA ASN A 438 32.51 -13.33 -24.91
C ASN A 438 31.25 -12.50 -25.15
N LEU A 439 30.46 -12.30 -24.09
CA LEU A 439 29.28 -11.45 -24.16
C LEU A 439 29.64 -9.98 -24.40
N GLN A 440 30.67 -9.47 -23.73
CA GLN A 440 31.19 -8.12 -23.97
C GLN A 440 31.58 -7.92 -25.44
N ALA A 441 32.37 -8.85 -26.02
CA ALA A 441 32.80 -8.80 -27.40
C ALA A 441 31.60 -8.87 -28.36
N SER A 442 30.62 -9.73 -28.06
CA SER A 442 29.38 -9.83 -28.85
C SER A 442 28.53 -8.57 -28.79
N LEU A 443 28.44 -7.87 -27.66
CA LEU A 443 27.68 -6.61 -27.55
C LEU A 443 28.42 -5.44 -28.22
N ALA A 444 29.76 -5.47 -28.20
CA ALA A 444 30.59 -4.47 -28.86
C ALA A 444 30.38 -4.43 -30.39
N THR A 445 30.07 -5.56 -31.04
CA THR A 445 29.75 -5.58 -32.48
C THR A 445 28.46 -4.80 -32.82
N PHE A 446 27.59 -4.57 -31.84
CA PHE A 446 26.39 -3.74 -31.97
C PHE A 446 26.58 -2.31 -31.43
N GLY A 447 27.82 -1.91 -31.13
CA GLY A 447 28.15 -0.56 -30.64
C GLY A 447 27.72 -0.29 -29.19
N ILE A 448 27.52 -1.34 -28.39
CA ILE A 448 27.15 -1.26 -26.97
C ILE A 448 28.40 -1.54 -26.13
N GLU A 449 28.88 -0.51 -25.43
CA GLU A 449 30.01 -0.64 -24.51
C GLU A 449 29.54 -1.16 -23.14
N THR A 450 30.23 -2.19 -22.64
CA THR A 450 29.98 -2.81 -21.32
C THR A 450 31.32 -3.04 -20.61
N GLN A 451 31.29 -3.27 -19.30
CA GLN A 451 32.47 -3.69 -18.52
C GLN A 451 32.28 -5.13 -18.00
N THR A 452 33.36 -5.85 -17.71
CA THR A 452 33.26 -7.15 -17.01
C THR A 452 33.48 -6.98 -15.51
N PRO A 453 33.06 -7.95 -14.65
CA PRO A 453 33.35 -7.93 -13.22
C PRO A 453 34.84 -7.76 -12.89
N GLN A 454 35.75 -8.30 -13.71
CA GLN A 454 37.19 -8.15 -13.52
C GLN A 454 37.68 -6.71 -13.85
N GLN A 455 37.09 -6.06 -14.86
CA GLN A 455 37.49 -4.71 -15.29
C GLN A 455 37.07 -3.58 -14.33
N ILE A 456 36.16 -3.87 -13.39
CA ILE A 456 35.66 -2.88 -12.43
C ILE A 456 36.34 -2.94 -11.06
N GLU A 457 37.24 -3.92 -10.83
CA GLU A 457 38.02 -3.98 -9.60
C GLU A 457 38.77 -2.64 -9.35
N PRO A 458 38.78 -2.12 -8.11
CA PRO A 458 38.42 -2.78 -6.84
C PRO A 458 36.92 -2.72 -6.48
N ILE A 459 36.04 -2.20 -7.35
CA ILE A 459 34.59 -2.19 -7.11
C ILE A 459 34.06 -3.62 -7.27
N GLN A 460 33.30 -4.09 -6.27
CA GLN A 460 32.71 -5.43 -6.29
C GLN A 460 31.21 -5.38 -6.62
N ILE A 461 30.74 -6.37 -7.36
CA ILE A 461 29.30 -6.57 -7.59
C ILE A 461 28.81 -7.65 -6.64
N TRP A 462 27.84 -7.28 -5.81
CA TRP A 462 27.16 -8.21 -4.92
C TRP A 462 25.75 -8.50 -5.43
N PRO A 463 25.27 -9.74 -5.28
CA PRO A 463 23.84 -10.01 -5.43
C PRO A 463 23.07 -9.32 -4.29
N PRO A 464 21.79 -8.95 -4.49
CA PRO A 464 20.98 -8.31 -3.45
C PRO A 464 20.90 -9.09 -2.13
N SER A 465 20.96 -10.42 -2.19
CA SER A 465 20.94 -11.32 -1.02
C SER A 465 22.11 -11.08 -0.06
N GLU A 466 23.31 -10.78 -0.56
CA GLU A 466 24.46 -10.47 0.28
C GLU A 466 24.31 -9.11 0.98
N LEU A 467 23.70 -8.13 0.29
CA LEU A 467 23.36 -6.85 0.91
C LEU A 467 22.31 -7.04 2.03
N VAL A 468 21.34 -7.95 1.85
CA VAL A 468 20.38 -8.31 2.91
C VAL A 468 21.10 -8.92 4.13
N LYS A 469 22.10 -9.79 3.93
CA LYS A 469 22.91 -10.35 5.03
C LYS A 469 23.68 -9.27 5.78
N ALA A 470 24.27 -8.32 5.06
CA ALA A 470 24.96 -7.17 5.67
C ALA A 470 24.00 -6.35 6.55
N TYR A 471 22.84 -5.97 6.01
CA TYR A 471 21.83 -5.19 6.75
C TYR A 471 21.17 -5.95 7.90
N LYS A 472 21.15 -7.30 7.89
CA LYS A 472 20.60 -8.10 9.00
C LYS A 472 21.28 -7.76 10.33
N ARG A 473 22.56 -7.40 10.31
CA ARG A 473 23.34 -7.03 11.50
C ARG A 473 23.03 -5.62 12.01
N LEU A 474 22.36 -4.78 11.22
CA LEU A 474 22.00 -3.42 11.63
C LEU A 474 20.93 -3.44 12.73
N GLY A 475 21.20 -2.74 13.84
CA GLY A 475 20.32 -2.67 15.00
C GLY A 475 20.29 -3.92 15.88
N VAL A 476 21.23 -4.85 15.73
CA VAL A 476 21.35 -6.00 16.64
C VAL A 476 21.69 -5.50 18.05
N ASN A 477 20.96 -5.98 19.06
CA ASN A 477 21.25 -5.72 20.46
C ASN A 477 20.95 -6.94 21.32
N ARG A 478 22.00 -7.61 21.81
CA ARG A 478 21.86 -8.81 22.66
C ARG A 478 21.26 -8.50 24.03
N LYS A 479 21.55 -7.34 24.62
CA LYS A 479 21.04 -6.96 25.96
C LYS A 479 19.52 -6.75 25.94
N LEU A 480 19.00 -6.23 24.82
CA LEU A 480 17.57 -5.98 24.62
C LEU A 480 16.86 -7.11 23.86
N GLY A 481 17.56 -8.19 23.49
CA GLY A 481 17.00 -9.31 22.72
C GLY A 481 16.62 -8.97 21.27
N LEU A 482 17.17 -7.89 20.70
CA LEU A 482 16.85 -7.41 19.36
C LEU A 482 17.74 -8.05 18.31
N THR A 483 17.14 -8.67 17.29
CA THR A 483 17.85 -9.41 16.24
C THR A 483 18.26 -8.56 15.03
N GLY A 484 18.03 -7.25 15.06
CA GLY A 484 18.32 -6.34 13.95
C GLY A 484 17.28 -6.38 12.82
N ARG A 485 17.69 -6.03 11.59
CA ARG A 485 16.79 -5.96 10.43
C ARG A 485 16.28 -7.36 10.05
N PRO A 486 14.96 -7.55 9.90
CA PRO A 486 14.43 -8.81 9.36
C PRO A 486 14.94 -9.07 7.94
N THR A 487 14.99 -10.34 7.52
CA THR A 487 15.50 -10.80 6.21
C THR A 487 14.54 -10.42 5.06
N ARG A 488 14.38 -9.12 4.84
CA ARG A 488 13.51 -8.50 3.82
C ARG A 488 14.37 -8.16 2.59
N PRO A 489 13.87 -8.38 1.36
CA PRO A 489 14.61 -7.98 0.16
C PRO A 489 14.78 -6.45 0.12
N ILE A 490 15.91 -6.01 -0.45
CA ILE A 490 16.17 -4.60 -0.76
C ILE A 490 15.71 -4.35 -2.20
N GLY A 491 14.94 -3.29 -2.41
CA GLY A 491 14.33 -3.01 -3.72
C GLY A 491 15.22 -2.15 -4.61
N SER A 492 14.62 -1.58 -5.64
CA SER A 492 15.34 -0.87 -6.71
C SER A 492 15.92 0.47 -6.25
N LEU A 493 15.29 1.14 -5.27
CA LEU A 493 15.86 2.37 -4.70
C LEU A 493 17.09 2.05 -3.86
N GLY A 494 17.02 1.04 -2.98
CA GLY A 494 18.19 0.60 -2.22
C GLY A 494 19.32 0.05 -3.11
N THR A 495 19.00 -0.74 -4.13
CA THR A 495 20.03 -1.31 -5.02
C THR A 495 20.65 -0.31 -6.00
N SER A 496 20.05 0.89 -6.16
CA SER A 496 20.59 1.98 -7.01
C SER A 496 21.58 2.89 -6.27
N LYS A 497 22.09 2.46 -5.11
CA LYS A 497 23.15 3.12 -4.35
C LYS A 497 24.49 2.41 -4.52
N ILE A 498 25.58 3.12 -4.22
CA ILE A 498 26.89 2.54 -4.01
C ILE A 498 27.13 2.41 -2.51
N TYR A 499 27.70 1.29 -2.07
CA TYR A 499 27.96 1.02 -0.67
C TYR A 499 29.45 0.97 -0.36
N ARG A 500 29.85 1.52 0.79
CA ARG A 500 31.17 1.31 1.38
C ARG A 500 31.01 0.32 2.53
N ILE A 501 31.56 -0.89 2.37
CA ILE A 501 31.40 -2.01 3.30
C ILE A 501 32.79 -2.54 3.65
N MET A 502 33.21 -2.46 4.92
CA MET A 502 34.52 -2.95 5.39
C MET A 502 35.70 -2.48 4.51
N GLY A 503 35.70 -1.20 4.12
CA GLY A 503 36.74 -0.62 3.24
C GLY A 503 36.65 -1.01 1.76
N LYS A 504 35.68 -1.83 1.35
CA LYS A 504 35.39 -2.19 -0.04
C LYS A 504 34.28 -1.32 -0.61
N THR A 505 34.34 -1.04 -1.92
CA THR A 505 33.26 -0.36 -2.65
C THR A 505 32.41 -1.43 -3.33
N VAL A 506 31.12 -1.46 -3.00
CA VAL A 506 30.17 -2.48 -3.42
C VAL A 506 29.02 -1.84 -4.19
N VAL A 507 28.62 -2.47 -5.29
CA VAL A 507 27.42 -2.11 -6.05
C VAL A 507 26.55 -3.35 -6.20
N THR A 508 25.24 -3.17 -6.15
CA THR A 508 24.26 -4.24 -6.32
C THR A 508 23.45 -4.03 -7.59
N TYR A 509 23.07 -5.11 -8.26
CA TYR A 509 22.10 -5.05 -9.34
C TYR A 509 20.66 -5.21 -8.78
N PRO A 510 19.61 -4.69 -9.44
CA PRO A 510 18.24 -4.86 -8.99
C PRO A 510 17.81 -6.32 -8.91
N LYS A 511 16.95 -6.66 -7.94
CA LYS A 511 16.45 -8.03 -7.72
C LYS A 511 15.83 -8.69 -8.96
N LEU A 512 15.26 -7.92 -9.88
CA LEU A 512 14.71 -8.44 -11.14
C LEU A 512 15.75 -9.10 -12.05
N LEU A 513 17.04 -8.76 -11.89
CA LEU A 513 18.17 -9.35 -12.63
C LEU A 513 18.82 -10.53 -11.90
N ASP A 514 18.30 -10.87 -10.71
CA ASP A 514 18.75 -12.06 -9.99
C ASP A 514 18.24 -13.31 -10.69
N GLU A 515 18.91 -14.45 -10.49
CA GLU A 515 18.42 -15.72 -11.01
C GLU A 515 17.23 -16.17 -10.16
N THR A 516 16.03 -15.67 -10.49
CA THR A 516 14.81 -16.01 -9.76
C THR A 516 14.30 -17.40 -10.13
N ASP A 517 13.78 -18.14 -9.14
CA ASP A 517 13.10 -19.43 -9.33
C ASP A 517 11.82 -19.33 -10.19
N PHE A 518 11.28 -18.13 -10.40
CA PHE A 518 10.06 -17.88 -11.16
C PHE A 518 10.37 -17.42 -12.60
N TYR A 519 9.64 -17.95 -13.59
CA TYR A 519 10.00 -17.89 -15.02
C TYR A 519 9.71 -16.55 -15.71
N MET A 520 8.96 -15.62 -15.09
CA MET A 520 8.51 -14.38 -15.75
C MET A 520 9.68 -13.55 -16.31
N ALA A 521 10.84 -13.57 -15.66
CA ALA A 521 12.04 -12.87 -16.11
C ALA A 521 12.64 -13.42 -17.42
N LEU A 522 12.20 -14.60 -17.88
CA LEU A 522 12.64 -15.19 -19.15
C LEU A 522 11.89 -14.64 -20.37
N ASP A 523 10.78 -13.93 -20.16
CA ASP A 523 10.12 -13.17 -21.21
C ASP A 523 10.78 -11.79 -21.33
N MET A 524 11.59 -11.60 -22.38
CA MET A 524 12.40 -10.38 -22.54
C MET A 524 11.56 -9.12 -22.72
N SER A 525 10.40 -9.21 -23.37
CA SER A 525 9.51 -8.06 -23.55
C SER A 525 8.99 -7.58 -22.20
N LEU A 526 8.62 -8.52 -21.31
CA LEU A 526 8.19 -8.21 -19.95
C LEU A 526 9.35 -7.68 -19.09
N LEU A 527 10.55 -8.27 -19.19
CA LEU A 527 11.74 -7.82 -18.47
C LEU A 527 12.15 -6.39 -18.87
N ILE A 528 12.09 -6.05 -20.16
CA ILE A 528 12.37 -4.71 -20.68
C ILE A 528 11.37 -3.70 -20.10
N ASP A 529 10.08 -4.04 -20.07
CA ASP A 529 9.06 -3.23 -19.43
C ASP A 529 9.35 -3.02 -17.94
N GLU A 530 9.72 -4.07 -17.21
CA GLU A 530 10.09 -3.97 -15.80
C GLU A 530 11.32 -3.08 -15.59
N ILE A 531 12.34 -3.16 -16.46
CA ILE A 531 13.51 -2.27 -16.38
C ILE A 531 13.09 -0.80 -16.58
N LYS A 532 12.22 -0.51 -17.56
CA LYS A 532 11.70 0.85 -17.78
C LYS A 532 10.88 1.34 -16.58
N THR A 533 10.02 0.49 -16.01
CA THR A 533 9.27 0.81 -14.79
C THR A 533 10.19 1.08 -13.62
N ASN A 534 11.29 0.34 -13.46
CA ASN A 534 12.28 0.58 -12.40
C ASN A 534 13.04 1.88 -12.61
N LEU A 535 13.42 2.22 -13.84
CA LEU A 535 14.03 3.51 -14.14
C LEU A 535 13.10 4.68 -13.78
N ALA A 536 11.82 4.57 -14.14
CA ALA A 536 10.81 5.57 -13.79
C ALA A 536 10.59 5.64 -12.27
N LEU A 537 10.51 4.50 -11.58
CA LEU A 537 10.41 4.40 -10.13
C LEU A 537 11.57 5.13 -9.45
N VAL A 538 12.80 4.84 -9.87
CA VAL A 538 14.00 5.48 -9.32
C VAL A 538 13.99 6.99 -9.62
N ARG A 539 13.69 7.41 -10.86
CA ARG A 539 13.66 8.84 -11.23
C ARG A 539 12.62 9.63 -10.45
N ASN A 540 11.44 9.06 -10.23
CA ASN A 540 10.30 9.79 -9.66
C ASN A 540 10.32 9.81 -8.14
N ASN A 541 11.08 8.91 -7.49
CA ASN A 541 11.04 8.74 -6.03
C ASN A 541 12.43 8.88 -5.37
N TRP A 542 13.41 9.47 -6.06
CA TRP A 542 14.73 9.72 -5.50
C TRP A 542 14.83 11.11 -4.89
N ASN A 543 14.93 11.17 -3.56
CA ASN A 543 15.12 12.40 -2.79
C ASN A 543 16.46 12.42 -2.01
N MET A 544 17.35 11.46 -2.28
CA MET A 544 18.62 11.29 -1.57
C MET A 544 19.74 12.12 -2.20
N LYS A 545 20.76 12.47 -1.40
CA LYS A 545 21.95 13.17 -1.88
C LYS A 545 22.77 12.27 -2.82
N GLY A 546 23.20 12.84 -3.94
CA GLY A 546 23.89 12.09 -4.99
C GLY A 546 22.93 11.46 -5.99
N ARG A 547 23.45 11.07 -7.15
CA ARG A 547 22.64 10.54 -8.25
C ARG A 547 22.39 9.03 -8.08
N PRO A 548 21.20 8.52 -8.42
CA PRO A 548 20.97 7.08 -8.44
C PRO A 548 21.83 6.43 -9.53
N THR A 549 22.48 5.32 -9.18
CA THR A 549 23.35 4.54 -10.08
C THR A 549 22.83 3.11 -10.19
N LEU A 550 22.20 2.81 -11.32
CA LEU A 550 21.65 1.50 -11.62
C LEU A 550 22.71 0.61 -12.30
N CYS A 551 23.02 -0.53 -11.68
CA CYS A 551 23.91 -1.54 -12.27
C CYS A 551 23.10 -2.66 -12.95
N LEU A 552 23.25 -2.81 -14.26
CA LEU A 552 22.58 -3.87 -15.03
C LEU A 552 23.60 -4.97 -15.38
N LEU A 553 23.45 -6.14 -14.75
CA LEU A 553 24.23 -7.34 -15.07
C LEU A 553 23.57 -8.09 -16.25
N LEU A 554 24.22 -8.06 -17.40
CA LEU A 554 23.82 -8.72 -18.63
C LEU A 554 24.38 -10.14 -18.67
N ARG A 555 23.51 -11.10 -18.98
CA ARG A 555 23.83 -12.53 -19.05
C ARG A 555 23.56 -13.08 -20.45
N GLU A 556 24.35 -14.06 -20.89
CA GLU A 556 24.25 -14.66 -22.22
C GLU A 556 22.89 -15.32 -22.45
N LYS A 557 22.31 -15.95 -21.42
CA LYS A 557 21.00 -16.60 -21.50
C LYS A 557 19.85 -15.63 -21.85
N ASN A 558 20.00 -14.35 -21.48
CA ASN A 558 19.01 -13.30 -21.75
C ASN A 558 19.20 -12.66 -23.14
N LEU A 559 20.28 -13.01 -23.85
CA LEU A 559 20.70 -12.36 -25.10
C LEU A 559 20.74 -13.33 -26.29
N ARG A 560 19.89 -14.38 -26.28
CA ARG A 560 19.75 -15.36 -27.38
C ARG A 560 18.31 -15.42 -27.92
N GLY A 561 18.16 -15.69 -29.21
CA GLY A 561 16.86 -15.92 -29.87
C GLY A 561 16.20 -14.68 -30.50
N LYS A 562 14.93 -14.82 -30.93
CA LYS A 562 14.16 -13.80 -31.68
C LYS A 562 14.03 -12.44 -30.96
N GLN A 563 14.11 -12.42 -29.62
CA GLN A 563 13.96 -11.22 -28.78
C GLN A 563 15.29 -10.48 -28.47
N PHE A 564 16.43 -10.96 -29.01
CA PHE A 564 17.70 -10.25 -28.87
C PHE A 564 17.64 -8.82 -29.43
N GLN A 565 16.87 -8.63 -30.52
CA GLN A 565 16.66 -7.33 -31.15
C GLN A 565 16.00 -6.31 -30.19
N GLU A 566 14.98 -6.72 -29.45
CA GLU A 566 14.28 -5.86 -28.47
C GLU A 566 15.23 -5.40 -27.35
N THR A 567 16.14 -6.29 -26.96
CA THR A 567 17.16 -5.97 -25.95
C THR A 567 18.19 -4.98 -26.49
N LEU A 568 18.62 -5.16 -27.74
CA LEU A 568 19.48 -4.17 -28.42
C LEU A 568 18.80 -2.80 -28.52
N GLU A 569 17.50 -2.74 -28.80
CA GLU A 569 16.74 -1.48 -28.83
C GLU A 569 16.68 -0.78 -27.47
N LEU A 570 16.49 -1.56 -26.40
CA LEU A 570 16.59 -1.04 -25.03
C LEU A 570 17.99 -0.45 -24.76
N LEU A 571 19.06 -1.21 -25.04
CA LEU A 571 20.44 -0.76 -24.81
C LEU A 571 20.80 0.47 -25.67
N ALA A 572 20.29 0.54 -26.90
CA ALA A 572 20.41 1.70 -27.77
C ALA A 572 19.66 2.93 -27.22
N SER A 573 18.52 2.74 -26.53
CA SER A 573 17.81 3.85 -25.85
C SER A 573 18.64 4.44 -24.70
N PHE A 574 19.38 3.61 -23.95
CA PHE A 574 20.29 4.11 -22.92
C PHE A 574 21.41 4.96 -23.50
N LYS A 575 21.97 4.55 -24.65
CA LYS A 575 22.99 5.32 -25.37
C LYS A 575 22.47 6.67 -25.88
N ARG A 576 21.18 6.75 -26.26
CA ARG A 576 20.51 8.01 -26.63
C ARG A 576 20.26 8.94 -25.44
N GLY A 577 20.44 8.47 -24.21
CA GLY A 577 20.27 9.26 -22.99
C GLY A 577 18.83 9.43 -22.53
N TYR A 578 17.88 8.67 -23.11
CA TYR A 578 16.48 8.71 -22.73
C TYR A 578 15.81 7.35 -22.93
N CYS A 579 15.16 6.83 -21.88
CA CYS A 579 14.41 5.57 -21.95
C CYS A 579 13.14 5.67 -21.14
N GLY A 580 11.99 5.32 -21.74
CA GLY A 580 10.73 5.19 -21.01
C GLY A 580 10.27 6.44 -20.25
N GLY A 581 10.57 7.64 -20.75
CA GLY A 581 10.24 8.89 -20.04
C GLY A 581 11.36 9.44 -19.16
N VAL A 582 12.47 8.71 -19.00
CA VAL A 582 13.52 9.02 -18.02
C VAL A 582 14.81 9.43 -18.71
N LYS A 583 15.39 10.55 -18.27
CA LYS A 583 16.73 11.01 -18.68
C LYS A 583 17.80 10.13 -18.02
N ILE A 584 18.64 9.53 -18.85
CA ILE A 584 19.65 8.55 -18.46
C ILE A 584 21.05 9.04 -18.83
N LYS A 585 22.01 8.81 -17.93
CA LYS A 585 23.44 8.93 -18.20
C LYS A 585 24.09 7.55 -18.20
N LEU A 586 24.33 7.01 -19.38
CA LEU A 586 25.11 5.78 -19.58
C LEU A 586 26.61 6.08 -19.40
N GLY A 587 27.36 5.19 -18.77
CA GLY A 587 28.80 5.33 -18.63
C GLY A 587 29.44 4.25 -17.76
N ARG A 588 30.75 4.38 -17.55
CA ARG A 588 31.55 3.42 -16.76
C ARG A 588 31.34 3.60 -15.26
N LEU A 589 31.33 2.51 -14.51
CA LEU A 589 31.03 2.53 -13.08
C LEU A 589 32.03 3.40 -12.29
N GLN A 590 33.34 3.31 -12.61
CA GLN A 590 34.39 4.08 -11.92
C GLN A 590 34.21 5.60 -12.05
N THR A 591 33.64 6.08 -13.17
CA THR A 591 33.43 7.52 -13.38
C THR A 591 32.16 8.03 -12.70
N MET A 592 31.24 7.13 -12.34
CA MET A 592 29.97 7.47 -11.68
C MET A 592 30.12 7.62 -10.17
N VAL A 593 31.08 6.91 -9.55
CA VAL A 593 31.28 6.90 -8.08
C VAL A 593 31.31 8.31 -7.48
N SER A 594 32.01 9.26 -8.11
CA SER A 594 32.14 10.65 -7.60
C SER A 594 30.83 11.44 -7.56
N THR A 595 29.80 10.98 -8.28
CA THR A 595 28.50 11.66 -8.39
C THR A 595 27.34 10.82 -7.85
N ALA A 596 27.60 9.56 -7.51
CA ALA A 596 26.61 8.61 -7.04
C ALA A 596 26.21 8.90 -5.60
N ALA A 597 25.04 8.40 -5.18
CA ALA A 597 24.73 8.29 -3.76
C ALA A 597 25.54 7.14 -3.14
N ILE A 598 26.32 7.46 -2.10
CA ILE A 598 27.18 6.52 -1.40
C ILE A 598 26.72 6.40 0.05
N ASP A 599 26.37 5.18 0.47
CA ASP A 599 26.09 4.85 1.87
C ASP A 599 27.28 4.11 2.48
N HIS A 600 27.67 4.49 3.70
CA HIS A 600 28.72 3.85 4.47
C HIS A 600 28.10 2.87 5.47
N LEU A 601 28.37 1.58 5.36
CA LEU A 601 27.88 0.54 6.29
C LEU A 601 28.99 0.17 7.29
N ASP A 602 29.48 1.17 8.02
CA ASP A 602 30.63 1.02 8.92
C ASP A 602 30.30 0.26 10.21
N PHE A 603 29.02 0.07 10.54
CA PHE A 603 28.56 -0.70 11.70
C PHE A 603 29.06 -2.16 11.71
N LEU A 604 29.47 -2.70 10.56
CA LEU A 604 30.03 -4.04 10.44
C LEU A 604 31.47 -4.16 10.98
N GLN A 605 32.19 -3.05 11.10
CA GLN A 605 33.58 -3.04 11.61
C GLN A 605 33.62 -3.08 13.14
N ALA A 606 32.58 -2.59 13.83
CA ALA A 606 32.56 -2.52 15.29
C ALA A 606 32.41 -3.89 15.98
N GLU A 607 31.94 -4.92 15.26
CA GLU A 607 31.75 -6.27 15.82
C GLU A 607 32.92 -7.23 15.59
N SER A 608 33.82 -6.96 14.63
CA SER A 608 34.98 -7.82 14.38
C SER A 608 35.99 -7.84 15.53
N ASP A 609 35.96 -6.81 16.39
CA ASP A 609 36.85 -6.70 17.54
C ASP A 609 36.30 -7.39 18.81
N VAL A 610 35.07 -7.92 18.80
CA VAL A 610 34.39 -8.43 20.03
C VAL A 610 33.89 -9.88 19.93
N ASN A 611 33.73 -10.49 18.74
CA ASN A 611 33.20 -11.85 18.63
C ASN A 611 34.00 -12.72 17.65
N SER A 612 35.04 -13.40 18.15
CA SER A 612 35.75 -14.46 17.42
C SER A 612 35.21 -15.88 17.69
N GLU A 613 34.08 -16.04 18.39
CA GLU A 613 33.65 -17.35 18.91
C GLU A 613 32.30 -17.89 18.37
N LEU A 614 31.68 -17.29 17.35
CA LEU A 614 30.36 -17.76 16.85
C LEU A 614 30.23 -17.93 15.32
N ASP A 615 31.32 -17.86 14.55
CA ASP A 615 31.27 -17.74 13.09
C ASP A 615 31.53 -19.04 12.30
N ASP A 616 31.03 -20.19 12.77
CA ASP A 616 31.20 -21.48 12.07
C ASP A 616 29.97 -21.98 11.27
N THR A 617 28.87 -21.22 11.21
CA THR A 617 27.67 -21.64 10.46
C THR A 617 27.13 -20.67 9.40
N ASP A 618 27.66 -19.45 9.28
CA ASP A 618 27.25 -18.50 8.23
C ASP A 618 28.49 -18.16 7.38
N GLY A 619 28.61 -18.74 6.18
CA GLY A 619 29.76 -18.52 5.30
C GLY A 619 30.05 -17.03 5.12
N GLY A 620 31.29 -16.61 5.37
CA GLY A 620 31.67 -15.19 5.45
C GLY A 620 31.17 -14.30 4.30
N LEU A 621 30.95 -13.02 4.62
CA LEU A 621 30.50 -11.93 3.73
C LEU A 621 31.50 -11.65 2.57
N ASP A 622 31.69 -12.62 1.67
CA ASP A 622 32.44 -12.46 0.39
C ASP A 622 32.38 -13.71 -0.51
N GLN A 623 31.83 -14.85 -0.04
CA GLN A 623 31.92 -16.11 -0.78
C GLN A 623 31.11 -16.12 -2.11
N ALA A 624 30.09 -15.26 -2.24
CA ALA A 624 29.13 -15.24 -3.36
C ALA A 624 29.22 -14.01 -4.28
N ARG A 625 30.34 -13.27 -4.29
CA ARG A 625 30.53 -12.14 -5.23
C ARG A 625 30.41 -12.59 -6.69
N VAL A 626 29.88 -11.73 -7.55
CA VAL A 626 29.82 -12.04 -8.99
C VAL A 626 31.25 -12.06 -9.56
N LYS A 627 31.69 -13.24 -10.03
CA LYS A 627 32.97 -13.42 -10.73
C LYS A 627 32.73 -13.51 -12.23
N GLU A 628 33.72 -13.10 -13.01
CA GLU A 628 33.71 -13.30 -14.46
C GLU A 628 33.69 -14.81 -14.76
N LYS A 629 32.80 -15.24 -15.68
CA LYS A 629 32.77 -16.64 -16.11
C LYS A 629 33.93 -16.92 -17.08
N GLU A 630 34.81 -17.85 -16.72
CA GLU A 630 35.84 -18.36 -17.62
C GLU A 630 35.20 -19.19 -18.75
N SER A 631 35.63 -18.94 -19.98
CA SER A 631 35.25 -19.74 -21.14
C SER A 631 35.94 -21.10 -21.07
N VAL A 632 35.19 -22.19 -21.22
CA VAL A 632 35.78 -23.52 -21.48
C VAL A 632 36.40 -23.47 -22.89
N ASP A 633 37.71 -23.30 -22.96
CA ASP A 633 38.48 -23.49 -24.19
C ASP A 633 38.49 -24.99 -24.52
N SER A 634 37.64 -25.39 -25.46
CA SER A 634 37.74 -26.71 -26.08
C SER A 634 38.90 -26.71 -27.08
N ASN A 635 40.13 -26.86 -26.58
CA ASN A 635 41.27 -27.28 -27.41
C ASN A 635 41.17 -28.80 -27.67
N PRO A 636 41.30 -29.27 -28.93
CA PRO A 636 41.29 -30.70 -29.23
C PRO A 636 42.58 -31.35 -28.71
N PRO A 637 42.53 -32.47 -27.96
CA PRO A 637 43.74 -33.19 -27.60
C PRO A 637 44.24 -34.00 -28.79
N THR A 638 45.53 -33.87 -29.04
CA THR A 638 46.33 -34.70 -29.95
C THR A 638 46.30 -36.16 -29.50
N PRO A 639 46.22 -37.16 -30.40
CA PRO A 639 46.10 -38.56 -29.99
C PRO A 639 47.46 -39.15 -29.61
N GLY A 640 47.58 -39.68 -28.38
CA GLY A 640 48.75 -40.46 -27.96
C GLY A 640 48.62 -41.05 -26.54
N SER A 641 48.57 -42.39 -26.49
CA SER A 641 48.82 -43.31 -25.35
C SER A 641 47.94 -43.26 -24.08
N SER A 642 46.99 -44.20 -24.05
CA SER A 642 46.71 -45.25 -23.04
C SER A 642 46.60 -44.98 -21.52
N GLU A 643 45.53 -45.58 -20.97
CA GLU A 643 45.14 -45.83 -19.54
C GLU A 643 44.48 -44.64 -18.82
N GLY A 644 43.27 -44.67 -18.25
CA GLY A 644 42.24 -45.68 -18.08
C GLY A 644 41.47 -45.42 -16.78
N HIS A 645 40.26 -44.83 -16.83
CA HIS A 645 39.07 -45.12 -15.99
C HIS A 645 37.92 -44.12 -16.24
N ARG A 646 36.69 -44.64 -16.22
CA ARG A 646 35.44 -44.06 -16.74
C ARG A 646 34.60 -43.38 -15.65
N LEU A 647 33.99 -42.23 -15.97
CA LEU A 647 32.54 -41.96 -16.03
C LEU A 647 32.27 -40.43 -15.94
N SER A 648 31.89 -39.82 -17.07
CA SER A 648 31.30 -38.48 -17.15
C SER A 648 30.26 -38.49 -18.28
N HIS A 649 29.00 -38.22 -17.94
CA HIS A 649 27.92 -38.04 -18.91
C HIS A 649 27.93 -36.58 -19.38
N THR A 650 28.69 -36.29 -20.43
CA THR A 650 28.61 -35.04 -21.19
C THR A 650 27.47 -35.08 -22.21
N VAL A 651 26.47 -34.22 -22.03
CA VAL A 651 25.47 -33.88 -23.06
C VAL A 651 26.14 -32.95 -24.07
N ARG A 652 26.35 -33.44 -25.30
CA ARG A 652 26.99 -32.71 -26.39
C ARG A 652 25.96 -31.80 -27.05
N MET A 653 26.07 -30.48 -26.85
CA MET A 653 25.29 -29.48 -27.60
C MET A 653 26.01 -29.13 -28.91
N SER A 654 25.37 -29.45 -30.03
CA SER A 654 25.85 -29.13 -31.38
C SER A 654 25.51 -27.68 -31.74
N ARG A 655 26.51 -26.93 -32.22
CA ARG A 655 26.34 -25.63 -32.89
C ARG A 655 25.69 -25.84 -34.27
N SER A 656 24.55 -25.21 -34.50
CA SER A 656 24.14 -24.80 -35.85
C SER A 656 23.45 -23.43 -35.78
N MET A 657 24.11 -22.43 -36.36
CA MET A 657 23.51 -21.14 -36.70
C MET A 657 22.99 -21.25 -38.13
N THR A 658 21.72 -21.58 -38.29
CA THR A 658 20.97 -21.34 -39.52
C THR A 658 19.55 -20.96 -39.13
N VAL A 659 19.15 -19.76 -39.52
CA VAL A 659 17.77 -19.27 -39.40
C VAL A 659 16.92 -20.06 -40.40
N SER A 660 16.19 -21.05 -39.93
CA SER A 660 15.02 -21.57 -40.63
C SER A 660 13.80 -20.76 -40.19
N VAL A 661 13.12 -20.17 -41.17
CA VAL A 661 11.76 -19.65 -41.01
C VAL A 661 10.87 -20.89 -40.88
N GLU A 662 10.67 -21.36 -39.66
CA GLU A 662 9.61 -22.32 -39.38
C GLU A 662 8.33 -21.52 -39.19
N ASP A 663 7.41 -21.72 -40.14
CA ASP A 663 6.02 -21.28 -40.08
C ASP A 663 5.44 -21.68 -38.72
N GLU A 664 4.84 -20.71 -38.03
CA GLU A 664 4.03 -20.96 -36.85
C GLU A 664 2.79 -21.72 -37.29
N ASP A 665 2.90 -23.04 -37.33
CA ASP A 665 1.78 -23.94 -37.55
C ASP A 665 0.76 -23.67 -36.43
N HIS A 666 -0.34 -23.00 -36.80
CA HIS A 666 -1.52 -22.81 -35.97
C HIS A 666 -2.24 -24.15 -35.77
N GLN A 667 -1.61 -25.07 -35.04
CA GLN A 667 -2.31 -26.23 -34.48
C GLN A 667 -3.08 -25.76 -33.25
N VAL A 668 -4.40 -25.76 -33.39
CA VAL A 668 -5.35 -25.67 -32.29
C VAL A 668 -4.99 -26.77 -31.28
N ASP A 669 -4.64 -26.40 -30.05
CA ASP A 669 -4.39 -27.34 -28.95
C ASP A 669 -5.64 -28.22 -28.71
N GLU A 670 -5.73 -29.37 -29.38
CA GLU A 670 -6.66 -30.47 -29.06
C GLU A 670 -6.29 -31.20 -27.73
N ALA A 671 -5.40 -30.63 -26.93
CA ALA A 671 -4.72 -31.32 -25.83
C ALA A 671 -5.51 -31.44 -24.51
N ASP A 672 -6.54 -30.63 -24.25
CA ASP A 672 -7.35 -30.78 -23.01
C ASP A 672 -8.28 -32.02 -23.07
N GLY A 673 -8.54 -32.58 -24.26
CA GLY A 673 -9.26 -33.84 -24.43
C GLY A 673 -8.48 -35.09 -23.98
N ASN A 674 -7.14 -34.99 -23.93
CA ASN A 674 -6.21 -36.10 -23.67
C ASN A 674 -5.70 -36.17 -22.21
N SER A 675 -6.37 -35.53 -21.24
CA SER A 675 -6.00 -35.66 -19.82
C SER A 675 -6.70 -36.84 -19.12
N ARG A 676 -7.85 -37.27 -19.66
CA ARG A 676 -8.68 -38.35 -19.06
C ARG A 676 -8.03 -39.73 -19.15
N ASP A 677 -7.18 -39.98 -20.15
CA ASP A 677 -6.49 -41.28 -20.31
C ASP A 677 -5.39 -41.48 -19.26
N LEU A 678 -4.77 -40.39 -18.78
CA LEU A 678 -3.72 -40.45 -17.78
C LEU A 678 -4.24 -41.00 -16.45
N VAL A 679 -5.47 -40.63 -16.07
CA VAL A 679 -6.11 -41.06 -14.82
C VAL A 679 -6.33 -42.58 -14.77
N THR A 680 -6.52 -43.23 -15.93
CA THR A 680 -6.79 -44.68 -16.00
C THR A 680 -5.55 -45.54 -16.23
N LYS A 681 -4.42 -44.95 -16.66
CA LYS A 681 -3.15 -45.67 -16.85
C LYS A 681 -2.51 -46.07 -15.52
N SER A 682 -1.86 -47.24 -15.49
CA SER A 682 -1.06 -47.66 -14.33
C SER A 682 0.21 -46.82 -14.18
N ARG A 683 0.78 -46.78 -12.97
CA ARG A 683 2.04 -46.05 -12.70
C ARG A 683 3.19 -46.54 -13.60
N GLU A 684 3.30 -47.85 -13.85
CA GLU A 684 4.35 -48.42 -14.69
C GLU A 684 4.18 -47.97 -16.16
N SER A 685 2.94 -47.87 -16.64
CA SER A 685 2.64 -47.38 -17.99
C SER A 685 3.00 -45.90 -18.14
N LEU A 686 2.76 -45.09 -17.12
CA LEU A 686 3.09 -43.67 -17.13
C LEU A 686 4.61 -43.44 -17.10
N LEU A 687 5.34 -44.23 -16.29
CA LEU A 687 6.81 -44.18 -16.26
C LEU A 687 7.43 -44.67 -17.57
N ALA A 688 6.87 -45.70 -18.20
CA ALA A 688 7.31 -46.15 -19.52
C ALA A 688 7.08 -45.06 -20.60
N GLU A 689 5.91 -44.42 -20.59
CA GLU A 689 5.61 -43.31 -21.52
C GLU A 689 6.56 -42.13 -21.31
N LEU A 690 6.99 -41.83 -20.07
CA LEU A 690 8.02 -40.81 -19.80
C LEU A 690 9.39 -41.16 -20.41
N GLN A 691 9.77 -42.44 -20.37
CA GLN A 691 11.04 -42.92 -20.95
C GLN A 691 11.09 -42.77 -22.47
N ASP A 692 9.94 -42.85 -23.13
CA ASP A 692 9.80 -42.63 -24.58
C ASP A 692 9.96 -41.13 -24.98
N LYS A 693 10.15 -40.23 -24.00
CA LYS A 693 10.36 -38.79 -24.19
C LYS A 693 9.33 -38.13 -25.11
N PRO A 694 8.04 -38.15 -24.74
CA PRO A 694 6.96 -37.50 -25.51
C PRO A 694 7.13 -35.97 -25.52
N SER A 695 6.18 -35.22 -26.09
CA SER A 695 6.25 -33.75 -26.07
C SER A 695 6.42 -33.21 -24.64
N VAL A 696 7.07 -32.05 -24.49
CA VAL A 696 7.33 -31.43 -23.19
C VAL A 696 6.04 -31.24 -22.38
N ASP A 697 4.96 -30.81 -23.03
CA ASP A 697 3.64 -30.68 -22.41
C ASP A 697 3.10 -32.03 -21.91
N ARG A 698 3.24 -33.11 -22.69
CA ARG A 698 2.80 -34.45 -22.29
C ARG A 698 3.64 -35.01 -21.15
N GLN A 699 4.96 -34.85 -21.18
CA GLN A 699 5.84 -35.22 -20.06
C GLN A 699 5.40 -34.51 -18.77
N MET A 700 5.12 -33.21 -18.84
CA MET A 700 4.69 -32.43 -17.68
C MET A 700 3.31 -32.87 -17.15
N MET A 701 2.38 -33.24 -18.03
CA MET A 701 1.08 -33.81 -17.62
C MET A 701 1.24 -35.15 -16.90
N ILE A 702 2.11 -36.03 -17.42
CA ILE A 702 2.39 -37.33 -16.78
C ILE A 702 3.02 -37.11 -15.40
N LEU A 703 4.04 -36.24 -15.30
CA LEU A 703 4.70 -35.94 -14.03
C LEU A 703 3.73 -35.33 -13.02
N GLN A 704 2.83 -34.42 -13.44
CA GLN A 704 1.79 -33.89 -12.57
C GLN A 704 0.91 -35.00 -11.98
N GLU A 705 0.46 -35.93 -12.83
CA GLU A 705 -0.40 -37.03 -12.38
C GLU A 705 0.35 -38.00 -11.45
N LEU A 706 1.63 -38.28 -11.73
CA LEU A 706 2.47 -39.09 -10.84
C LEU A 706 2.71 -38.40 -9.48
N VAL A 707 3.02 -37.10 -9.46
CA VAL A 707 3.17 -36.33 -8.21
C VAL A 707 1.88 -36.33 -7.40
N LYS A 708 0.73 -36.22 -8.06
CA LYS A 708 -0.59 -36.28 -7.42
C LYS A 708 -0.86 -37.63 -6.76
N ARG A 709 -0.37 -38.74 -7.34
CA ARG A 709 -0.59 -40.11 -6.83
C ARG A 709 0.40 -40.52 -5.74
N GLU A 710 1.68 -40.28 -5.98
CA GLU A 710 2.78 -40.85 -5.19
C GLU A 710 3.45 -39.82 -4.25
N GLY A 711 3.20 -38.52 -4.48
CA GLY A 711 3.85 -37.43 -3.77
C GLY A 711 5.12 -36.92 -4.46
N GLU A 712 5.56 -35.71 -4.07
CA GLU A 712 6.70 -35.01 -4.70
C GLU A 712 8.05 -35.73 -4.50
N ASP A 713 8.20 -36.43 -3.37
CA ASP A 713 9.46 -37.08 -2.95
C ASP A 713 9.61 -38.53 -3.46
N PHE A 714 8.65 -39.03 -4.24
CA PHE A 714 8.69 -40.38 -4.79
C PHE A 714 9.93 -40.56 -5.69
N GLN A 715 10.67 -41.64 -5.45
CA GLN A 715 11.94 -41.93 -6.12
C GLN A 715 11.75 -42.78 -7.37
N THR A 716 12.31 -42.31 -8.49
CA THR A 716 12.41 -43.04 -9.76
C THR A 716 13.87 -43.31 -10.10
N PRO A 717 14.18 -44.15 -11.11
CA PRO A 717 15.55 -44.34 -11.57
C PRO A 717 16.26 -43.05 -12.03
N ASP A 718 15.50 -42.03 -12.45
CA ASP A 718 16.00 -40.77 -12.98
C ASP A 718 16.03 -39.63 -11.93
N GLY A 719 15.67 -39.92 -10.67
CA GLY A 719 15.61 -38.97 -9.56
C GLY A 719 14.24 -38.90 -8.90
N SER A 720 14.06 -37.97 -7.95
CA SER A 720 12.73 -37.73 -7.36
C SER A 720 11.79 -37.09 -8.39
N LEU A 721 10.48 -37.31 -8.26
CA LEU A 721 9.51 -36.66 -9.14
C LEU A 721 9.63 -35.12 -9.10
N LYS A 722 9.93 -34.55 -7.94
CA LYS A 722 10.22 -33.11 -7.79
C LYS A 722 11.41 -32.67 -8.65
N ASP A 723 12.52 -33.40 -8.61
CA ASP A 723 13.72 -33.07 -9.41
C ASP A 723 13.43 -33.20 -10.91
N MET A 724 12.68 -34.23 -11.30
CA MET A 724 12.25 -34.41 -12.70
C MET A 724 11.36 -33.26 -13.19
N VAL A 725 10.41 -32.82 -12.35
CA VAL A 725 9.55 -31.66 -12.66
C VAL A 725 10.37 -30.38 -12.75
N ASP A 726 11.32 -30.13 -11.84
CA ASP A 726 12.15 -28.92 -11.89
C ASP A 726 13.07 -28.92 -13.11
N LEU A 727 13.68 -30.06 -13.47
CA LEU A 727 14.50 -30.20 -14.68
C LEU A 727 13.68 -29.93 -15.95
N LEU A 728 12.48 -30.53 -16.05
CA LEU A 728 11.59 -30.32 -17.19
C LEU A 728 11.04 -28.89 -17.23
N TYR A 729 10.77 -28.30 -16.07
CA TYR A 729 10.37 -26.90 -15.94
C TYR A 729 11.44 -25.96 -16.49
N GLN A 730 12.71 -26.14 -16.10
CA GLN A 730 13.83 -25.34 -16.61
C GLN A 730 13.99 -25.49 -18.12
N LYS A 731 13.88 -26.72 -18.64
CA LYS A 731 13.92 -26.99 -20.09
C LYS A 731 12.74 -26.33 -20.82
N ALA A 732 11.51 -26.50 -20.33
CA ALA A 732 10.32 -25.90 -20.91
C ALA A 732 10.40 -24.38 -20.92
N ALA A 733 11.03 -23.79 -19.90
CA ALA A 733 11.22 -22.34 -19.80
C ALA A 733 12.25 -21.84 -20.83
N TYR A 734 13.33 -22.59 -21.05
CA TYR A 734 14.29 -22.33 -22.12
C TYR A 734 13.65 -22.44 -23.52
N ASP A 735 12.85 -23.50 -23.73
CA ASP A 735 12.12 -23.78 -24.97
C ASP A 735 10.85 -22.90 -25.13
N ARG A 736 10.53 -22.05 -24.14
CA ARG A 736 9.39 -21.13 -24.10
C ARG A 736 8.03 -21.82 -24.28
N LYS A 737 7.90 -23.05 -23.78
CA LYS A 737 6.64 -23.81 -23.75
C LYS A 737 5.80 -23.38 -22.54
N TRP A 738 5.18 -22.21 -22.63
CA TRP A 738 4.57 -21.50 -21.50
C TRP A 738 3.49 -22.29 -20.74
N SER A 739 2.72 -23.16 -21.43
CA SER A 739 1.72 -24.02 -20.78
C SER A 739 2.38 -25.03 -19.85
N ALA A 740 3.40 -25.76 -20.32
CA ALA A 740 4.22 -26.66 -19.50
C ALA A 740 4.95 -25.92 -18.36
N VAL A 741 5.45 -24.71 -18.62
CA VAL A 741 6.13 -23.88 -17.60
C VAL A 741 5.17 -23.51 -16.46
N ARG A 742 3.96 -23.02 -16.79
CA ARG A 742 2.92 -22.73 -15.80
C ARG A 742 2.50 -23.97 -15.02
N ARG A 743 2.39 -25.11 -15.69
CA ARG A 743 2.06 -26.39 -15.05
C ARG A 743 3.15 -26.82 -14.06
N GLY A 744 4.41 -26.82 -14.48
CA GLY A 744 5.55 -27.17 -13.63
C GLY A 744 5.70 -26.25 -12.42
N ALA A 745 5.58 -24.93 -12.61
CA ALA A 745 5.60 -23.97 -11.51
C ALA A 745 4.43 -24.18 -10.52
N GLY A 746 3.25 -24.57 -11.03
CA GLY A 746 2.08 -24.91 -10.23
C GLY A 746 2.30 -26.17 -9.39
N VAL A 747 2.84 -27.23 -9.98
CA VAL A 747 3.17 -28.48 -9.28
C VAL A 747 4.22 -28.25 -8.19
N LEU A 748 5.28 -27.47 -8.49
CA LEU A 748 6.34 -27.11 -7.54
C LEU A 748 5.93 -26.04 -6.52
N LYS A 749 4.69 -25.56 -6.58
CA LYS A 749 4.13 -24.52 -5.70
C LYS A 749 4.97 -23.23 -5.63
N LYS A 750 5.61 -22.84 -6.74
CA LYS A 750 6.50 -21.66 -6.82
C LYS A 750 5.71 -20.36 -6.64
N LEU A 751 6.27 -19.43 -5.87
CA LEU A 751 5.70 -18.10 -5.63
C LEU A 751 6.58 -16.97 -6.16
N VAL A 752 5.94 -15.89 -6.61
CA VAL A 752 6.61 -14.63 -6.92
C VAL A 752 6.70 -13.72 -5.67
N ASP A 753 7.87 -13.16 -5.42
CA ASP A 753 8.12 -12.34 -4.21
C ASP A 753 7.28 -11.05 -4.15
N SER A 754 6.94 -10.49 -5.31
CA SER A 754 6.22 -9.21 -5.43
C SER A 754 4.72 -9.31 -5.24
N LEU A 755 4.18 -10.51 -4.93
CA LEU A 755 2.75 -10.75 -4.85
C LEU A 755 2.07 -9.99 -3.70
N ALA A 756 2.65 -10.04 -2.49
CA ALA A 756 2.08 -9.33 -1.34
C ALA A 756 2.08 -7.79 -1.53
N PRO A 757 3.17 -7.17 -2.02
CA PRO A 757 3.13 -5.76 -2.47
C PRO A 757 2.05 -5.51 -3.53
N GLY A 758 1.92 -6.36 -4.55
CA GLY A 758 0.93 -6.20 -5.61
C GLY A 758 -0.51 -6.19 -5.09
N ILE A 759 -0.88 -7.15 -4.23
CA ILE A 759 -2.18 -7.17 -3.55
C ILE A 759 -2.37 -5.90 -2.73
N THR A 760 -1.35 -5.48 -1.98
CA THR A 760 -1.44 -4.26 -1.15
C THR A 760 -1.74 -3.04 -2.02
N THR A 761 -1.04 -2.87 -3.15
CA THR A 761 -1.28 -1.78 -4.12
C THR A 761 -2.71 -1.79 -4.65
N ILE A 762 -3.31 -2.95 -4.91
CA ILE A 762 -4.72 -3.00 -5.33
C ILE A 762 -5.65 -2.54 -4.19
N LEU A 763 -5.42 -3.03 -2.97
CA LEU A 763 -6.29 -2.77 -1.82
C LEU A 763 -6.34 -1.28 -1.41
N VAL A 764 -5.16 -0.66 -1.40
CA VAL A 764 -4.95 0.73 -0.99
C VAL A 764 -5.46 1.74 -2.02
N SER A 765 -5.47 1.39 -3.31
CA SER A 765 -6.12 2.16 -4.38
C SER A 765 -7.65 2.07 -4.36
N GLY A 766 -8.26 1.74 -3.22
CA GLY A 766 -9.71 1.71 -3.09
C GLY A 766 -10.36 0.41 -3.57
N LYS A 767 -9.61 -0.62 -3.97
CA LYS A 767 -10.15 -1.84 -4.59
C LYS A 767 -10.14 -3.05 -3.66
N VAL A 768 -10.90 -4.09 -3.99
CA VAL A 768 -10.89 -5.41 -3.35
C VAL A 768 -10.49 -6.43 -4.40
N VAL A 769 -9.78 -7.50 -4.05
CA VAL A 769 -9.37 -8.53 -5.02
C VAL A 769 -9.88 -9.91 -4.60
N THR A 770 -10.25 -10.74 -5.57
CA THR A 770 -10.56 -12.16 -5.33
C THR A 770 -9.62 -13.09 -6.08
N ILE A 771 -9.32 -14.22 -5.44
CA ILE A 771 -8.52 -15.32 -5.99
C ILE A 771 -9.40 -16.57 -5.99
N GLY A 772 -9.51 -17.22 -7.14
CA GLY A 772 -10.39 -18.38 -7.35
C GLY A 772 -10.65 -18.62 -8.85
N VAL A 773 -11.00 -19.84 -9.21
CA VAL A 773 -11.29 -20.22 -10.60
C VAL A 773 -12.74 -19.89 -10.94
N PHE A 774 -12.98 -19.42 -12.16
CA PHE A 774 -14.34 -19.18 -12.66
C PHE A 774 -15.22 -20.44 -12.49
N GLY A 775 -16.47 -20.23 -12.02
CA GLY A 775 -17.42 -21.31 -11.75
C GLY A 775 -17.23 -22.05 -10.41
N HIS A 776 -16.23 -21.65 -9.60
CA HIS A 776 -15.91 -22.27 -8.31
C HIS A 776 -15.82 -21.22 -7.19
N GLU A 777 -15.57 -21.69 -5.96
CA GLU A 777 -15.42 -20.81 -4.79
C GLU A 777 -14.23 -19.85 -4.94
N GLU A 778 -14.41 -18.62 -4.46
CA GLU A 778 -13.39 -17.57 -4.49
C GLU A 778 -13.08 -17.05 -3.10
N LYS A 779 -11.81 -16.79 -2.82
CA LYS A 779 -11.41 -16.08 -1.61
C LYS A 779 -11.36 -14.59 -1.88
N VAL A 780 -12.17 -13.82 -1.16
CA VAL A 780 -12.08 -12.36 -1.13
C VAL A 780 -10.98 -11.92 -0.17
N ILE A 781 -10.15 -10.97 -0.60
CA ILE A 781 -9.06 -10.38 0.18
C ILE A 781 -9.41 -8.91 0.44
N TYR A 782 -9.65 -8.58 1.70
CA TYR A 782 -10.01 -7.21 2.15
C TYR A 782 -8.84 -6.46 2.78
N GLU A 783 -7.80 -7.18 3.21
CA GLU A 783 -6.65 -6.62 3.93
C GLU A 783 -5.33 -7.21 3.41
N PRO A 784 -4.20 -6.49 3.59
CA PRO A 784 -2.89 -6.98 3.17
C PRO A 784 -2.49 -8.29 3.89
N LEU A 785 -2.21 -9.34 3.13
CA LEU A 785 -1.85 -10.66 3.66
C LEU A 785 -0.33 -10.89 3.71
N THR A 786 0.09 -11.92 4.45
CA THR A 786 1.48 -12.42 4.43
C THR A 786 1.71 -13.30 3.19
N PRO A 787 2.95 -13.42 2.68
CA PRO A 787 3.24 -14.31 1.53
C PRO A 787 2.74 -15.74 1.72
N ALA A 788 2.92 -16.32 2.92
CA ALA A 788 2.45 -17.66 3.24
C ALA A 788 0.91 -17.79 3.20
N ALA A 789 0.18 -16.77 3.67
CA ALA A 789 -1.27 -16.75 3.58
C ALA A 789 -1.75 -16.69 2.13
N ILE A 790 -1.08 -15.89 1.28
CA ILE A 790 -1.42 -15.79 -0.14
C ILE A 790 -1.12 -17.11 -0.87
N GLN A 791 0.01 -17.75 -0.57
CA GLN A 791 0.33 -19.09 -1.08
C GLN A 791 -0.79 -20.08 -0.76
N LYS A 792 -1.19 -20.14 0.51
CA LYS A 792 -2.26 -21.04 0.96
C LYS A 792 -3.54 -20.78 0.18
N ILE A 793 -3.92 -19.52 -0.06
CA ILE A 793 -5.11 -19.17 -0.83
C ILE A 793 -5.00 -19.64 -2.28
N LEU A 794 -3.92 -19.29 -3.00
CA LEU A 794 -3.74 -19.67 -4.40
C LEU A 794 -3.83 -21.18 -4.61
N TYR A 795 -3.09 -21.95 -3.80
CA TYR A 795 -3.04 -23.40 -3.97
C TYR A 795 -4.24 -24.15 -3.37
N SER A 796 -5.06 -23.51 -2.54
CA SER A 796 -6.31 -24.10 -2.04
C SER A 796 -7.52 -23.81 -2.93
N PHE A 797 -7.57 -22.64 -3.57
CA PHE A 797 -8.73 -22.20 -4.37
C PHE A 797 -8.53 -22.34 -5.88
N CYS A 798 -7.28 -22.43 -6.36
CA CYS A 798 -7.00 -22.56 -7.80
C CYS A 798 -6.59 -23.98 -8.20
N SER A 799 -5.58 -24.54 -7.52
CA SER A 799 -4.96 -25.81 -7.91
C SER A 799 -5.86 -27.05 -7.91
N PRO A 800 -6.90 -27.18 -7.07
CA PRO A 800 -7.83 -28.32 -7.15
C PRO A 800 -8.54 -28.43 -8.51
N HIS A 801 -8.69 -27.32 -9.22
CA HIS A 801 -9.34 -27.25 -10.52
C HIS A 801 -8.33 -27.29 -11.66
N ASP A 802 -7.30 -26.44 -11.62
CA ASP A 802 -6.15 -26.48 -12.53
C ASP A 802 -4.92 -25.84 -11.87
N VAL A 803 -3.80 -26.58 -11.81
CA VAL A 803 -2.54 -26.09 -11.24
C VAL A 803 -1.99 -24.86 -11.96
N ARG A 804 -2.31 -24.69 -13.25
CA ARG A 804 -1.90 -23.52 -14.07
C ARG A 804 -2.61 -22.24 -13.63
N GLU A 805 -3.85 -22.34 -13.11
CA GLU A 805 -4.62 -21.17 -12.63
C GLU A 805 -3.92 -20.50 -11.45
N ALA A 806 -3.35 -21.27 -10.52
CA ALA A 806 -2.60 -20.71 -9.39
C ALA A 806 -1.40 -19.86 -9.84
N VAL A 807 -0.79 -20.20 -10.97
CA VAL A 807 0.36 -19.47 -11.54
C VAL A 807 -0.11 -18.28 -12.36
N LEU A 808 -1.13 -18.46 -13.21
CA LEU A 808 -1.69 -17.38 -14.02
C LEU A 808 -2.30 -16.28 -13.15
N GLN A 809 -2.95 -16.61 -12.03
CA GLN A 809 -3.48 -15.60 -11.11
C GLN A 809 -2.38 -14.80 -10.40
N GLN A 810 -1.19 -15.39 -10.16
CA GLN A 810 -0.03 -14.62 -9.69
C GLN A 810 0.42 -13.57 -10.72
N GLU A 811 0.51 -13.95 -11.99
CA GLU A 811 0.79 -13.01 -13.09
C GLU A 811 -0.26 -11.87 -13.11
N MET A 812 -1.54 -12.24 -13.02
CA MET A 812 -2.64 -11.27 -13.05
C MET A 812 -2.61 -10.28 -11.90
N VAL A 813 -2.33 -10.73 -10.67
CA VAL A 813 -2.18 -9.81 -9.52
C VAL A 813 -1.09 -8.77 -9.80
N LEU A 814 0.06 -9.17 -10.34
CA LEU A 814 1.15 -8.25 -10.63
C LEU A 814 0.78 -7.25 -11.72
N TYR A 815 0.14 -7.70 -12.81
CA TYR A 815 -0.26 -6.80 -13.90
C TYR A 815 -1.38 -5.85 -13.47
N LEU A 816 -2.39 -6.34 -12.74
CA LEU A 816 -3.48 -5.53 -12.20
C LEU A 816 -2.94 -4.49 -11.21
N ALA A 817 -2.01 -4.86 -10.33
CA ALA A 817 -1.37 -3.90 -9.41
C ALA A 817 -0.63 -2.79 -10.18
N ALA A 818 0.13 -3.16 -11.22
CA ALA A 818 0.82 -2.19 -12.07
C ALA A 818 -0.16 -1.27 -12.82
N PHE A 819 -1.25 -1.82 -13.37
CA PHE A 819 -2.25 -1.04 -14.10
C PHE A 819 -3.11 -0.16 -13.20
N VAL A 820 -3.47 -0.59 -12.00
CA VAL A 820 -4.17 0.26 -11.02
C VAL A 820 -3.34 1.49 -10.66
N ALA A 821 -2.02 1.32 -10.53
CA ALA A 821 -1.11 2.43 -10.24
C ALA A 821 -0.86 3.36 -11.45
N THR A 822 -0.80 2.82 -12.67
CA THR A 822 -0.40 3.58 -13.88
C THR A 822 -1.56 4.08 -14.75
N MET A 823 -2.72 3.42 -14.65
CA MET A 823 -3.92 3.71 -15.44
C MET A 823 -5.17 3.65 -14.53
N PRO A 824 -5.24 4.47 -13.46
CA PRO A 824 -6.31 4.37 -12.45
C PRO A 824 -7.72 4.57 -13.03
N ASN A 825 -7.84 5.38 -14.09
CA ASN A 825 -9.09 5.63 -14.81
C ASN A 825 -9.71 4.36 -15.42
N VAL A 826 -8.89 3.36 -15.79
CA VAL A 826 -9.38 2.09 -16.34
C VAL A 826 -10.15 1.27 -15.28
N PHE A 827 -9.88 1.53 -14.00
CA PHE A 827 -10.53 0.87 -12.87
C PHE A 827 -11.62 1.73 -12.24
N GLU A 828 -11.99 2.85 -12.86
CA GLU A 828 -13.12 3.65 -12.41
C GLU A 828 -14.41 2.81 -12.46
N GLY A 829 -15.19 2.89 -11.39
CA GLY A 829 -16.40 2.08 -11.22
C GLY A 829 -16.16 0.62 -10.88
N MET A 830 -14.91 0.13 -10.79
CA MET A 830 -14.62 -1.24 -10.34
C MET A 830 -14.26 -1.21 -8.86
N LEU A 831 -15.11 -1.69 -7.95
CA LEU A 831 -14.73 -1.81 -6.53
C LEU A 831 -14.03 -3.14 -6.25
N LYS A 832 -14.53 -4.24 -6.83
CA LYS A 832 -14.05 -5.61 -6.61
C LYS A 832 -13.49 -6.19 -7.91
N ILE A 833 -12.20 -6.51 -7.91
CA ILE A 833 -11.48 -7.11 -9.04
C ILE A 833 -11.48 -8.62 -8.87
N ARG A 834 -12.32 -9.32 -9.64
CA ARG A 834 -12.40 -10.79 -9.62
C ARG A 834 -11.50 -11.39 -10.68
N ILE A 835 -10.36 -11.94 -10.26
CA ILE A 835 -9.32 -12.36 -11.20
C ILE A 835 -9.79 -13.54 -12.07
N GLY A 836 -10.46 -14.53 -11.49
CA GLY A 836 -10.99 -15.69 -12.25
C GLY A 836 -11.93 -15.29 -13.38
N TRP A 837 -12.78 -14.28 -13.15
CA TRP A 837 -13.72 -13.75 -14.14
C TRP A 837 -13.03 -12.97 -15.26
N ILE A 838 -11.97 -12.21 -14.94
CA ILE A 838 -11.15 -11.53 -15.94
C ILE A 838 -10.44 -12.55 -16.83
N ILE A 839 -9.87 -13.60 -16.23
CA ILE A 839 -9.23 -14.70 -16.96
C ILE A 839 -10.24 -15.37 -17.91
N GLU A 840 -11.47 -15.61 -17.44
CA GLU A 840 -12.51 -16.21 -18.28
C GLU A 840 -12.88 -15.29 -19.45
N ALA A 841 -13.04 -13.98 -19.23
CA ALA A 841 -13.27 -13.02 -20.30
C ALA A 841 -12.13 -13.00 -21.33
N MET A 842 -10.87 -13.14 -20.87
CA MET A 842 -9.70 -13.26 -21.76
C MET A 842 -9.75 -14.56 -22.60
N LYS A 843 -10.11 -15.70 -22.00
CA LYS A 843 -10.29 -16.98 -22.69
C LYS A 843 -11.37 -16.90 -23.77
N GLN A 844 -12.54 -16.38 -23.43
CA GLN A 844 -13.65 -16.18 -24.37
C GLN A 844 -13.23 -15.27 -25.53
N ARG A 845 -12.43 -14.23 -25.25
CA ARG A 845 -11.96 -13.32 -26.29
C ARG A 845 -11.03 -14.00 -27.29
N LEU A 846 -10.08 -14.81 -26.80
CA LEU A 846 -9.21 -15.60 -27.66
C LEU A 846 -9.99 -16.63 -28.47
N ALA A 847 -10.93 -17.33 -27.83
CA ALA A 847 -11.79 -18.32 -28.49
C ALA A 847 -12.63 -17.70 -29.62
N SER A 848 -13.25 -16.54 -29.39
CA SER A 848 -14.07 -15.83 -30.40
C SER A 848 -13.32 -15.43 -31.67
N ARG A 849 -11.99 -15.41 -31.63
CA ARG A 849 -11.10 -15.03 -32.74
C ARG A 849 -10.19 -16.17 -33.20
N GLY A 850 -10.29 -17.36 -32.60
CA GLY A 850 -9.44 -18.51 -32.93
C GLY A 850 -7.96 -18.32 -32.57
N LEU A 851 -7.64 -17.52 -31.55
CA LEU A 851 -6.26 -17.14 -31.20
C LEU A 851 -5.56 -18.12 -30.22
N GLY A 852 -6.07 -19.34 -30.07
CA GLY A 852 -5.48 -20.40 -29.24
C GLY A 852 -5.72 -20.25 -27.73
N SER A 853 -5.04 -21.08 -26.94
CA SER A 853 -5.19 -21.16 -25.48
C SER A 853 -4.47 -20.02 -24.75
N LEU A 854 -5.12 -19.46 -23.72
CA LEU A 854 -4.51 -18.45 -22.85
C LEU A 854 -3.27 -18.99 -22.12
N TYR A 855 -3.28 -20.26 -21.72
CA TYR A 855 -2.18 -20.88 -20.96
C TYR A 855 -0.90 -21.03 -21.78
N ALA A 856 -1.01 -21.02 -23.12
CA ALA A 856 0.13 -21.12 -24.03
C ALA A 856 0.72 -19.75 -24.40
N LYS A 857 0.08 -18.63 -24.05
CA LYS A 857 0.57 -17.28 -24.34
C LYS A 857 1.76 -16.90 -23.47
N SER A 858 2.69 -16.13 -24.00
CA SER A 858 3.80 -15.59 -23.19
C SER A 858 3.29 -14.66 -22.10
N PRO A 859 4.02 -14.47 -20.99
CA PRO A 859 3.69 -13.47 -19.97
C PRO A 859 3.39 -12.07 -20.56
N SER A 860 4.15 -11.62 -21.56
CA SER A 860 3.93 -10.34 -22.25
C SER A 860 2.59 -10.29 -23.00
N ASP A 861 2.23 -11.37 -23.71
CA ASP A 861 0.97 -11.48 -24.44
C ASP A 861 -0.22 -11.50 -23.49
N VAL A 862 -0.10 -12.18 -22.34
CA VAL A 862 -1.12 -12.19 -21.29
C VAL A 862 -1.33 -10.78 -20.73
N LYS A 863 -0.24 -10.04 -20.45
CA LYS A 863 -0.29 -8.65 -19.96
C LYS A 863 -0.95 -7.72 -20.97
N GLU A 864 -0.60 -7.81 -22.25
CA GLU A 864 -1.18 -6.97 -23.30
C GLU A 864 -2.65 -7.32 -23.55
N LEU A 865 -3.01 -8.62 -23.57
CA LEU A 865 -4.40 -9.06 -23.67
C LEU A 865 -5.24 -8.52 -22.49
N LEU A 866 -4.71 -8.58 -21.26
CA LEU A 866 -5.39 -8.00 -20.10
C LEU A 866 -5.63 -6.49 -20.30
N LYS A 867 -4.62 -5.76 -20.78
CA LYS A 867 -4.75 -4.32 -21.07
C LYS A 867 -5.84 -4.06 -22.10
N ILE A 868 -5.90 -4.85 -23.17
CA ILE A 868 -6.95 -4.72 -24.20
C ILE A 868 -8.33 -5.05 -23.62
N VAL A 869 -8.43 -6.09 -22.78
CA VAL A 869 -9.68 -6.44 -22.09
C VAL A 869 -10.14 -5.30 -21.19
N LEU A 870 -9.27 -4.71 -20.39
CA LEU A 870 -9.63 -3.65 -19.46
C LEU A 870 -9.93 -2.29 -20.15
N THR A 871 -9.17 -1.93 -21.19
CA THR A 871 -9.30 -0.63 -21.86
C THR A 871 -10.30 -0.62 -23.02
N SER A 872 -10.71 -1.80 -23.50
CA SER A 872 -11.55 -1.96 -24.69
C SER A 872 -10.92 -1.36 -25.94
N LYS A 873 -9.57 -1.33 -26.01
CA LYS A 873 -8.79 -0.74 -27.11
C LYS A 873 -7.48 -1.52 -27.29
N GLY A 874 -7.02 -1.65 -28.54
CA GLY A 874 -5.70 -2.19 -28.86
C GLY A 874 -5.74 -3.42 -29.77
N LYS A 875 -4.55 -3.83 -30.21
CA LYS A 875 -4.35 -4.94 -31.15
C LYS A 875 -3.45 -5.99 -30.52
N LEU A 876 -3.77 -7.26 -30.70
CA LEU A 876 -2.89 -8.38 -30.35
C LEU A 876 -2.38 -8.99 -31.66
N HIS A 877 -1.06 -9.08 -31.83
CA HIS A 877 -0.42 -9.58 -33.06
C HIS A 877 -0.95 -8.91 -34.35
N GLY A 878 -1.20 -7.59 -34.29
CA GLY A 878 -1.71 -6.80 -35.42
C GLY A 878 -3.23 -6.88 -35.66
N GLN A 879 -3.94 -7.77 -34.99
CA GLN A 879 -5.40 -7.91 -35.10
C GLN A 879 -6.13 -7.09 -34.03
N ASP A 880 -7.13 -6.30 -34.45
CA ASP A 880 -7.96 -5.53 -33.52
C ASP A 880 -9.00 -6.43 -32.85
N ILE A 881 -8.74 -6.71 -31.57
CA ILE A 881 -9.62 -7.50 -30.70
C ILE A 881 -10.42 -6.60 -29.75
N ALA A 882 -10.48 -5.28 -29.99
CA ALA A 882 -11.20 -4.33 -29.15
C ALA A 882 -12.72 -4.22 -29.42
N PRO A 883 -13.24 -4.29 -30.68
CA PRO A 883 -14.67 -4.13 -30.92
C PRO A 883 -15.49 -5.20 -30.20
N ARG A 884 -16.52 -4.75 -29.46
CA ARG A 884 -17.42 -5.59 -28.67
C ARG A 884 -18.86 -5.29 -29.00
N THR A 885 -19.69 -6.32 -29.02
CA THR A 885 -21.15 -6.16 -29.04
C THR A 885 -21.64 -5.63 -27.68
N PRO A 886 -22.86 -5.05 -27.61
CA PRO A 886 -23.44 -4.66 -26.32
C PRO A 886 -23.50 -5.82 -25.31
N LEU A 887 -23.82 -7.03 -25.76
CA LEU A 887 -23.80 -8.23 -24.91
C LEU A 887 -22.40 -8.49 -24.34
N GLN A 888 -21.36 -8.44 -25.18
CA GLN A 888 -19.97 -8.65 -24.73
C GLN A 888 -19.51 -7.57 -23.74
N ASN A 889 -19.95 -6.33 -23.91
CA ASN A 889 -19.68 -5.26 -22.94
C ASN A 889 -20.37 -5.53 -21.60
N ARG A 890 -21.65 -5.92 -21.60
CA ARG A 890 -22.37 -6.27 -20.38
C ARG A 890 -21.77 -7.49 -19.68
N GLN A 891 -21.39 -8.50 -20.44
CA GLN A 891 -20.71 -9.68 -19.92
C GLN A 891 -19.41 -9.32 -19.22
N LEU A 892 -18.59 -8.47 -19.85
CA LEU A 892 -17.34 -8.04 -19.24
C LEU A 892 -17.59 -7.15 -18.02
N ASP A 893 -18.37 -6.08 -18.16
CA ASP A 893 -18.59 -5.10 -17.10
C ASP A 893 -19.26 -5.74 -15.88
N GLY A 894 -20.22 -6.65 -16.10
CA GLY A 894 -20.81 -7.47 -15.05
C GLY A 894 -19.78 -8.38 -14.36
N ALA A 895 -18.93 -9.05 -15.14
CA ALA A 895 -17.91 -9.97 -14.64
C ALA A 895 -16.82 -9.26 -13.81
N VAL A 896 -16.46 -8.03 -14.21
CA VAL A 896 -15.46 -7.20 -13.51
C VAL A 896 -16.08 -6.23 -12.51
N HIS A 897 -17.40 -6.33 -12.26
CA HIS A 897 -18.16 -5.51 -11.32
C HIS A 897 -18.02 -4.00 -11.58
N ARG A 898 -18.02 -3.57 -12.85
CA ARG A 898 -17.91 -2.17 -13.23
C ARG A 898 -19.27 -1.47 -13.16
N VAL A 899 -19.36 -0.42 -12.36
CA VAL A 899 -20.54 0.45 -12.23
C VAL A 899 -20.28 1.86 -12.80
N PRO A 900 -21.32 2.62 -13.21
CA PRO A 900 -21.13 3.97 -13.73
C PRO A 900 -20.72 4.98 -12.62
N PRO A 901 -20.17 6.16 -12.99
CA PRO A 901 -19.80 7.20 -12.03
C PRO A 901 -20.98 7.64 -11.15
N GLY A 902 -20.72 7.82 -9.85
CA GLY A 902 -21.75 8.19 -8.87
C GLY A 902 -22.80 7.09 -8.59
N PHE A 903 -22.59 5.86 -9.05
CA PHE A 903 -23.54 4.76 -8.85
C PHE A 903 -23.89 4.53 -7.38
N TYR A 904 -22.91 4.42 -6.50
CA TYR A 904 -23.18 4.17 -5.08
C TYR A 904 -23.97 5.33 -4.43
N ASP A 905 -23.63 6.57 -4.76
CA ASP A 905 -24.39 7.75 -4.32
C ASP A 905 -25.86 7.70 -4.76
N LYS A 906 -26.13 7.18 -5.96
CA LYS A 906 -27.49 6.96 -6.48
C LYS A 906 -28.21 5.82 -5.74
N VAL A 907 -27.53 4.70 -5.49
CA VAL A 907 -28.09 3.59 -4.70
C VAL A 907 -28.42 4.04 -3.27
N TRP A 908 -27.60 4.90 -2.67
CA TRP A 908 -27.91 5.52 -1.38
C TRP A 908 -29.23 6.31 -1.44
N SER A 909 -29.41 7.17 -2.45
CA SER A 909 -30.64 7.94 -2.64
C SER A 909 -31.87 7.04 -2.79
N VAL A 910 -31.75 5.90 -3.51
CA VAL A 910 -32.81 4.90 -3.64
C VAL A 910 -33.11 4.25 -2.28
N LEU A 911 -32.07 3.79 -1.58
CA LEU A 911 -32.21 3.11 -0.29
C LEU A 911 -32.84 4.02 0.77
N PHE A 912 -32.49 5.31 0.76
CA PHE A 912 -33.07 6.31 1.65
C PHE A 912 -34.60 6.48 1.47
N LYS A 913 -35.11 6.22 0.26
CA LYS A 913 -36.54 6.28 -0.07
C LYS A 913 -37.27 4.93 0.00
N ALA A 914 -36.58 3.86 0.40
CA ALA A 914 -37.10 2.49 0.45
C ALA A 914 -37.04 1.91 1.87
N PRO A 915 -38.08 2.08 2.71
CA PRO A 915 -38.07 1.70 4.13
C PRO A 915 -37.74 0.23 4.42
N GLU A 916 -38.22 -0.68 3.58
CA GLU A 916 -37.94 -2.13 3.69
C GLU A 916 -36.69 -2.55 2.89
N GLY A 917 -35.98 -1.60 2.27
CA GLY A 917 -34.74 -1.84 1.54
C GLY A 917 -34.89 -2.21 0.07
N ILE A 918 -33.79 -2.69 -0.50
CA ILE A 918 -33.66 -3.10 -1.90
C ILE A 918 -33.32 -4.58 -1.94
N LYS A 919 -34.06 -5.36 -2.72
CA LYS A 919 -33.87 -6.81 -2.87
C LYS A 919 -33.48 -7.18 -4.29
N VAL A 920 -32.52 -8.09 -4.42
CA VAL A 920 -32.19 -8.78 -5.67
C VAL A 920 -31.76 -10.21 -5.37
N SER A 921 -32.27 -11.16 -6.14
CA SER A 921 -32.09 -12.59 -5.89
C SER A 921 -32.43 -12.95 -4.44
N ASN A 922 -31.49 -13.54 -3.70
CA ASN A 922 -31.67 -13.91 -2.30
C ASN A 922 -31.17 -12.85 -1.30
N HIS A 923 -30.59 -11.76 -1.79
CA HIS A 923 -30.00 -10.71 -0.94
C HIS A 923 -30.94 -9.52 -0.78
N THR A 924 -30.95 -8.94 0.42
CA THR A 924 -31.72 -7.74 0.72
C THR A 924 -30.83 -6.74 1.45
N LEU A 925 -30.64 -5.59 0.82
CA LEU A 925 -30.00 -4.43 1.43
C LEU A 925 -31.07 -3.65 2.18
N LEU A 926 -31.18 -3.93 3.48
CA LEU A 926 -32.10 -3.22 4.36
C LEU A 926 -31.70 -1.74 4.48
N GLN A 927 -32.68 -0.85 4.52
CA GLN A 927 -32.45 0.56 4.80
C GLN A 927 -31.85 0.73 6.19
N LEU A 928 -32.50 0.17 7.21
CA LEU A 928 -31.98 0.10 8.57
C LEU A 928 -31.43 -1.31 8.85
N PRO A 929 -30.21 -1.44 9.40
CA PRO A 929 -29.39 -0.40 10.02
C PRO A 929 -28.41 0.31 9.05
N THR A 930 -28.48 0.07 7.74
CA THR A 930 -27.46 0.56 6.80
C THR A 930 -27.30 2.08 6.81
N ILE A 931 -28.39 2.85 6.72
CA ILE A 931 -28.33 4.32 6.69
C ILE A 931 -28.03 4.93 8.07
N SER A 932 -28.30 4.19 9.15
CA SER A 932 -28.00 4.62 10.52
C SER A 932 -26.52 4.44 10.85
N ASP A 933 -25.92 3.36 10.37
CA ASP A 933 -24.55 2.97 10.74
C ASP A 933 -23.51 3.59 9.79
N MET A 934 -23.90 3.94 8.56
CA MET A 934 -22.99 4.39 7.51
C MET A 934 -23.37 5.76 6.94
N THR A 935 -22.49 6.37 6.14
CA THR A 935 -22.80 7.59 5.35
C THR A 935 -22.65 7.37 3.85
N LYS A 936 -23.27 8.25 3.05
CA LYS A 936 -23.44 8.13 1.58
C LYS A 936 -22.17 7.76 0.81
N ARG A 937 -21.02 8.29 1.20
CA ARG A 937 -19.75 8.14 0.48
C ARG A 937 -18.77 7.17 1.15
N GLU A 938 -19.19 6.46 2.20
CA GLU A 938 -18.33 5.50 2.88
C GLU A 938 -18.09 4.23 2.05
N ARG A 939 -16.86 3.70 2.11
CA ARG A 939 -16.49 2.48 1.39
C ARG A 939 -17.24 1.26 1.90
N ASN A 940 -17.54 1.20 3.20
CA ASN A 940 -18.35 0.13 3.77
C ASN A 940 -19.76 0.04 3.16
N PHE A 941 -20.39 1.19 2.86
CA PHE A 941 -21.66 1.20 2.15
C PHE A 941 -21.52 0.65 0.73
N GLN A 942 -20.48 1.06 0.00
CA GLN A 942 -20.20 0.54 -1.34
C GLN A 942 -20.01 -0.99 -1.33
N LEU A 943 -19.32 -1.53 -0.31
CA LEU A 943 -19.15 -2.97 -0.13
C LEU A 943 -20.49 -3.70 0.15
N LYS A 944 -21.41 -3.10 0.92
CA LYS A 944 -22.77 -3.66 1.11
C LYS A 944 -23.59 -3.67 -0.19
N VAL A 945 -23.42 -2.66 -1.04
CA VAL A 945 -24.04 -2.65 -2.37
C VAL A 945 -23.43 -3.74 -3.26
N GLU A 946 -22.13 -3.99 -3.17
CA GLU A 946 -21.49 -5.10 -3.89
C GLU A 946 -21.97 -6.47 -3.40
N GLU A 947 -22.18 -6.64 -2.09
CA GLU A 947 -22.74 -7.85 -1.48
C GLU A 947 -24.20 -8.07 -1.94
N LEU A 948 -25.02 -7.02 -1.98
CA LEU A 948 -26.38 -7.09 -2.55
C LEU A 948 -26.35 -7.69 -3.96
N LEU A 949 -25.38 -7.26 -4.79
CA LEU A 949 -25.30 -7.69 -6.18
C LEU A 949 -24.48 -8.99 -6.36
N SER A 950 -23.90 -9.58 -5.31
CA SER A 950 -22.88 -10.64 -5.46
C SER A 950 -23.41 -12.00 -5.85
N ASP A 951 -24.67 -12.29 -5.53
CA ASP A 951 -25.35 -13.55 -5.88
C ASP A 951 -25.74 -13.66 -7.35
N ILE A 952 -25.67 -12.55 -8.07
CA ILE A 952 -26.01 -12.52 -9.48
C ILE A 952 -24.95 -13.30 -10.27
N SER A 953 -25.31 -14.51 -10.69
CA SER A 953 -24.40 -15.44 -11.37
C SER A 953 -24.13 -15.03 -12.83
N ASN A 954 -25.10 -14.38 -13.49
CA ASN A 954 -25.01 -14.00 -14.90
C ASN A 954 -24.51 -12.54 -15.03
N PRO A 955 -23.32 -12.31 -15.61
CA PRO A 955 -22.73 -10.97 -15.74
C PRO A 955 -23.61 -9.96 -16.48
N GLU A 956 -24.22 -10.37 -17.59
CA GLU A 956 -25.09 -9.48 -18.37
C GLU A 956 -26.34 -9.06 -17.60
N TYR A 957 -26.91 -9.98 -16.80
CA TYR A 957 -28.03 -9.67 -15.92
C TYR A 957 -27.62 -8.73 -14.79
N ARG A 958 -26.45 -8.96 -14.18
CA ARG A 958 -25.89 -8.05 -13.18
C ARG A 958 -25.79 -6.63 -13.72
N GLN A 959 -25.32 -6.48 -14.96
CA GLN A 959 -25.20 -5.16 -15.56
C GLN A 959 -26.56 -4.52 -15.85
N THR A 960 -27.56 -5.30 -16.26
CA THR A 960 -28.95 -4.80 -16.37
C THR A 960 -29.51 -4.33 -15.02
N VAL A 961 -29.21 -5.01 -13.91
CA VAL A 961 -29.60 -4.57 -12.56
C VAL A 961 -28.91 -3.25 -12.17
N VAL A 962 -27.63 -3.09 -12.51
CA VAL A 962 -26.89 -1.82 -12.32
C VAL A 962 -27.54 -0.69 -13.12
N GLU A 963 -27.89 -0.93 -14.39
CA GLU A 963 -28.60 0.03 -15.23
C GLU A 963 -29.97 0.39 -14.64
N LEU A 964 -30.74 -0.58 -14.15
CA LEU A 964 -32.03 -0.39 -13.49
C LEU A 964 -31.93 0.51 -12.25
N LEU A 965 -30.94 0.27 -11.37
CA LEU A 965 -30.73 1.07 -10.17
C LEU A 965 -30.44 2.54 -10.50
N VAL A 966 -29.70 2.81 -11.59
CA VAL A 966 -29.45 4.17 -12.07
C VAL A 966 -30.73 4.82 -12.59
N VAL A 967 -31.55 4.08 -13.36
CA VAL A 967 -32.85 4.56 -13.85
C VAL A 967 -33.77 4.89 -12.68
N LEU A 968 -33.89 3.98 -11.71
CA LEU A 968 -34.70 4.14 -10.51
C LEU A 968 -34.26 5.36 -9.70
N ALA A 969 -32.97 5.53 -9.44
CA ALA A 969 -32.44 6.70 -8.76
C ALA A 969 -32.78 8.00 -9.49
N THR A 970 -32.61 8.02 -10.82
CA THR A 970 -32.90 9.20 -11.64
C THR A 970 -34.39 9.58 -11.60
N ILE A 971 -35.29 8.59 -11.58
CA ILE A 971 -36.74 8.82 -11.43
C ILE A 971 -37.05 9.38 -10.05
N LEU A 972 -36.51 8.77 -8.98
CA LEU A 972 -36.77 9.22 -7.60
C LEU A 972 -36.15 10.59 -7.26
N GLU A 973 -35.03 10.95 -7.90
CA GLU A 973 -34.42 12.29 -7.80
C GLU A 973 -35.28 13.36 -8.48
N ARG A 974 -35.93 13.03 -9.60
CA ARG A 974 -36.84 13.96 -10.32
C ARG A 974 -38.21 14.10 -9.67
N ASN A 975 -38.60 13.14 -8.81
CA ASN A 975 -39.89 13.11 -8.12
C ASN A 975 -39.65 12.99 -6.60
N PRO A 976 -39.20 14.08 -5.94
CA PRO A 976 -38.84 14.07 -4.52
C PRO A 976 -39.99 13.63 -3.60
N GLU A 977 -41.23 13.93 -3.98
CA GLU A 977 -42.49 13.63 -3.26
C GLU A 977 -42.85 12.14 -3.20
N VAL A 978 -42.21 11.32 -4.04
CA VAL A 978 -42.44 9.88 -4.11
C VAL A 978 -41.60 9.17 -3.05
N GLU A 979 -42.30 8.49 -2.13
CA GLU A 979 -41.73 7.52 -1.18
C GLU A 979 -42.25 6.12 -1.51
N LEU A 980 -41.40 5.11 -1.34
CA LEU A 980 -41.74 3.73 -1.61
C LEU A 980 -42.30 3.09 -0.33
N SER A 981 -43.41 2.38 -0.43
CA SER A 981 -44.08 1.79 0.74
C SER A 981 -43.60 0.38 1.09
N GLN A 982 -42.88 -0.29 0.17
CA GLN A 982 -42.45 -1.68 0.29
C GLN A 982 -41.02 -1.88 -0.24
N CYS A 983 -40.46 -3.04 0.04
CA CYS A 983 -39.16 -3.46 -0.48
C CYS A 983 -39.15 -3.45 -2.01
N ILE A 984 -38.12 -2.87 -2.61
CA ILE A 984 -37.99 -2.85 -4.07
C ILE A 984 -37.38 -4.17 -4.53
N ASN A 985 -38.16 -5.01 -5.20
CA ASN A 985 -37.66 -6.21 -5.85
C ASN A 985 -37.12 -5.88 -7.26
N LEU A 986 -35.80 -5.90 -7.43
CA LEU A 986 -35.16 -5.61 -8.71
C LEU A 986 -35.42 -6.71 -9.75
N ASP A 987 -35.60 -7.97 -9.33
CA ASP A 987 -35.84 -9.08 -10.27
C ASP A 987 -37.18 -8.92 -10.99
N GLU A 988 -38.23 -8.51 -10.25
CA GLU A 988 -39.56 -8.24 -10.80
C GLU A 988 -39.51 -7.12 -11.85
N LEU A 989 -38.78 -6.04 -11.58
CA LEU A 989 -38.67 -4.89 -12.48
C LEU A 989 -37.92 -5.24 -13.77
N VAL A 990 -36.86 -6.04 -13.68
CA VAL A 990 -36.15 -6.50 -14.90
C VAL A 990 -37.03 -7.46 -15.71
N ASN A 991 -37.78 -8.35 -15.05
CA ASN A 991 -38.70 -9.24 -15.76
C ASN A 991 -39.85 -8.47 -16.45
N GLU A 992 -40.46 -7.47 -15.79
CA GLU A 992 -41.47 -6.60 -16.44
C GLU A 992 -40.87 -5.85 -17.65
N ALA A 993 -39.62 -5.38 -17.56
CA ALA A 993 -38.94 -4.76 -18.70
C ALA A 993 -38.70 -5.75 -19.86
N LEU A 994 -38.35 -7.00 -19.56
CA LEU A 994 -38.19 -8.06 -20.56
C LEU A 994 -39.53 -8.41 -21.23
N GLU A 995 -40.62 -8.48 -20.49
CA GLU A 995 -41.97 -8.71 -21.02
C GLU A 995 -42.40 -7.57 -21.96
N LEU A 996 -42.15 -6.32 -21.56
CA LEU A 996 -42.42 -5.14 -22.41
C LEU A 996 -41.61 -5.20 -23.71
N PHE A 997 -40.34 -5.61 -23.66
CA PHE A 997 -39.50 -5.79 -24.84
C PHE A 997 -39.98 -6.93 -25.74
N ALA A 998 -40.33 -8.08 -25.15
CA ALA A 998 -40.85 -9.24 -25.86
C ALA A 998 -42.14 -8.92 -26.62
N SER A 999 -43.05 -8.17 -25.97
CA SER A 999 -44.31 -7.75 -26.57
C SER A 999 -44.13 -6.86 -27.80
N GLU A 1000 -43.08 -6.03 -27.83
CA GLU A 1000 -42.79 -5.14 -28.97
C GLU A 1000 -42.10 -5.89 -30.13
N LEU A 1001 -41.35 -6.94 -29.83
CA LEU A 1001 -40.72 -7.83 -30.81
C LEU A 1001 -41.67 -8.87 -31.42
N GLY A 1002 -42.83 -9.12 -30.79
CA GLY A 1002 -43.77 -10.17 -31.21
C GLY A 1002 -43.17 -11.58 -31.12
N SER A 1003 -42.28 -11.84 -30.15
CA SER A 1003 -41.59 -13.13 -30.00
C SER A 1003 -42.12 -13.93 -28.80
N GLU A 1004 -42.38 -15.23 -29.02
CA GLU A 1004 -42.81 -16.18 -27.98
C GLU A 1004 -41.64 -17.02 -27.40
N ASN A 1005 -40.40 -16.81 -27.85
CA ASN A 1005 -39.23 -17.59 -27.39
C ASN A 1005 -38.45 -16.84 -26.30
N ASP A 1006 -38.61 -17.25 -25.05
CA ASP A 1006 -38.03 -16.61 -23.86
C ASP A 1006 -36.51 -16.46 -23.92
N GLN A 1007 -35.76 -17.50 -24.29
CA GLN A 1007 -34.29 -17.46 -24.24
C GLN A 1007 -33.71 -16.55 -25.33
N LYS A 1008 -34.21 -16.68 -26.56
CA LYS A 1008 -33.74 -15.86 -27.69
C LYS A 1008 -34.06 -14.38 -27.48
N THR A 1009 -35.21 -14.09 -26.87
CA THR A 1009 -35.64 -12.72 -26.57
C THR A 1009 -34.76 -12.10 -25.48
N ARG A 1010 -34.36 -12.86 -24.46
CA ARG A 1010 -33.38 -12.42 -23.44
C ARG A 1010 -32.01 -12.10 -24.05
N ASP A 1011 -31.48 -12.98 -24.90
CA ASP A 1011 -30.20 -12.77 -25.57
C ASP A 1011 -30.23 -11.51 -26.45
N GLN A 1012 -31.34 -11.28 -27.16
CA GLN A 1012 -31.56 -10.07 -27.93
C GLN A 1012 -31.65 -8.82 -27.04
N PHE A 1013 -32.36 -8.88 -25.92
CA PHE A 1013 -32.44 -7.79 -24.96
C PHE A 1013 -31.05 -7.38 -24.44
N TYR A 1014 -30.26 -8.36 -24.01
CA TYR A 1014 -28.89 -8.12 -23.53
C TYR A 1014 -27.93 -7.65 -24.63
N ASN A 1015 -28.24 -7.90 -25.90
CA ASN A 1015 -27.46 -7.40 -27.04
C ASN A 1015 -27.96 -6.05 -27.59
N THR A 1016 -29.06 -5.52 -27.08
CA THR A 1016 -29.58 -4.19 -27.44
C THR A 1016 -28.77 -3.08 -26.75
N PRO A 1017 -28.44 -1.96 -27.45
CA PRO A 1017 -27.76 -0.83 -26.82
C PRO A 1017 -28.49 -0.28 -25.58
N ARG A 1018 -27.73 0.32 -24.66
CA ARG A 1018 -28.27 0.91 -23.43
C ARG A 1018 -29.23 2.06 -23.73
N ASP A 1019 -28.71 3.07 -24.43
CA ASP A 1019 -29.36 4.35 -24.71
C ASP A 1019 -29.95 4.41 -26.14
N GLY A 1020 -30.94 5.27 -26.36
CA GLY A 1020 -31.57 5.49 -27.68
C GLY A 1020 -33.02 4.99 -27.78
N GLN A 1021 -33.68 5.29 -28.91
CA GLN A 1021 -35.04 4.83 -29.17
C GLN A 1021 -35.06 3.31 -29.30
N GLY A 1022 -35.78 2.62 -28.41
CA GLY A 1022 -35.76 1.15 -28.31
C GLY A 1022 -34.56 0.58 -27.54
N GLY A 1023 -33.76 1.43 -26.87
CA GLY A 1023 -32.70 0.97 -25.97
C GLY A 1023 -33.24 0.36 -24.67
N THR A 1024 -32.45 -0.49 -24.02
CA THR A 1024 -32.86 -1.20 -22.79
C THR A 1024 -33.34 -0.28 -21.67
N THR A 1025 -32.78 0.94 -21.53
CA THR A 1025 -33.21 1.91 -20.51
C THR A 1025 -34.65 2.37 -20.70
N THR A 1026 -35.17 2.36 -21.93
CA THR A 1026 -36.57 2.72 -22.21
C THR A 1026 -37.51 1.72 -21.55
N TYR A 1027 -37.22 0.43 -21.68
CA TYR A 1027 -38.03 -0.64 -21.08
C TYR A 1027 -37.91 -0.67 -19.57
N LEU A 1028 -36.69 -0.51 -19.04
CA LEU A 1028 -36.46 -0.38 -17.59
C LEU A 1028 -37.22 0.83 -17.00
N THR A 1029 -37.20 1.97 -17.68
CA THR A 1029 -37.94 3.17 -17.26
C THR A 1029 -39.45 2.91 -17.24
N ARG A 1030 -39.99 2.27 -18.29
CA ARG A 1030 -41.42 1.93 -18.36
C ARG A 1030 -41.83 0.98 -17.23
N ALA A 1031 -41.02 -0.05 -16.94
CA ALA A 1031 -41.28 -0.97 -15.84
C ALA A 1031 -41.30 -0.26 -14.48
N VAL A 1032 -40.31 0.61 -14.21
CA VAL A 1032 -40.27 1.39 -12.96
C VAL A 1032 -41.50 2.30 -12.83
N VAL A 1033 -41.83 3.06 -13.88
CA VAL A 1033 -42.99 3.97 -13.88
C VAL A 1033 -44.29 3.20 -13.68
N ASN A 1034 -44.48 2.08 -14.38
CA ASN A 1034 -45.65 1.21 -14.20
C ASN A 1034 -45.79 0.74 -12.74
N LYS A 1035 -44.69 0.30 -12.12
CA LYS A 1035 -44.70 -0.16 -10.72
C LYS A 1035 -45.03 0.97 -9.75
N LEU A 1036 -44.48 2.17 -9.96
CA LEU A 1036 -44.78 3.35 -9.15
C LEU A 1036 -46.26 3.76 -9.27
N LEU A 1037 -46.85 3.70 -10.47
CA LEU A 1037 -48.25 4.06 -10.72
C LEU A 1037 -49.26 3.02 -10.20
N LYS A 1038 -48.88 1.74 -10.13
CA LYS A 1038 -49.77 0.62 -9.72
C LYS A 1038 -49.99 0.49 -8.20
N GLY A 1039 -49.42 1.37 -7.37
CA GLY A 1039 -49.83 1.52 -5.96
C GLY A 1039 -48.77 1.26 -4.87
N ASN A 1040 -47.49 1.07 -5.23
CA ASN A 1040 -46.40 0.85 -4.25
C ASN A 1040 -45.65 2.14 -3.85
N ALA A 1041 -46.17 3.30 -4.27
CA ALA A 1041 -45.65 4.62 -3.92
C ALA A 1041 -46.69 5.39 -3.11
N CYS A 1042 -46.28 5.93 -1.96
CA CYS A 1042 -47.06 6.90 -1.21
C CYS A 1042 -46.52 8.30 -1.52
N VAL A 1043 -47.42 9.26 -1.73
CA VAL A 1043 -47.04 10.68 -1.80
C VAL A 1043 -46.96 11.17 -0.36
N SER A 1044 -45.79 11.65 0.06
CA SER A 1044 -45.66 12.18 1.43
C SER A 1044 -46.60 13.37 1.60
N SER A 1045 -47.37 13.42 2.69
CA SER A 1045 -48.29 14.51 3.01
C SER A 1045 -47.59 15.80 3.48
N ASN A 1046 -46.26 15.85 3.44
CA ASN A 1046 -45.47 17.01 3.82
C ASN A 1046 -45.14 17.90 2.61
N CYS A 1047 -46.18 18.34 1.89
CA CYS A 1047 -46.08 19.51 1.02
C CYS A 1047 -46.21 20.79 1.87
N TYR A 1048 -45.09 21.27 2.42
CA TYR A 1048 -44.95 22.71 2.66
C TYR A 1048 -44.20 23.28 1.47
N VAL A 1049 -44.92 24.08 0.69
CA VAL A 1049 -44.33 24.97 -0.33
C VAL A 1049 -43.26 25.82 0.36
N SER A 1050 -41.99 25.61 -0.01
CA SER A 1050 -40.89 26.53 0.30
C SER A 1050 -40.78 27.59 -0.78
#